data_AF-A0A8H7LLC6-F1
#
_entry.id   AF-A0A8H7LLC6-F1
#
_cell.length_a   1.000
_cell.length_b   1.000
_cell.length_c   1.000
_cell.angle_alpha   90.00
_cell.angle_beta   90.00
_cell.angle_gamma   90.00
#
_symmetry.space_group_name_H-M   'P 1'
#
loop_
_entity.id
_entity.type
_entity.pdbx_description
1 polymer ?
#
loop_
_entity_poly.entity_id
_entity_poly.type
_entity_poly.pdbx_seq_one_letter_code
_entity_poly.pdbx_strand_id
1 'polypeptide(L)'
;MYFSVKSLAAALVAFAAATTAAPSEKRATCANPVTYVEWRSLPQVQRDSFHNAVKCLRTKRDVNGRNVFDTYPSVHNNVFSNGNPLCGQLSSLASLVLASSSPGSDRFYWDWTIDSGKLATSDIWDPVSGFGGNGNARTRCVENGPYASPGFQLTYPNRHCLARRFNNGNIRDSRIGNMQGSLYSQNAVDTLMRLTDYINFSNDMEEGVHDVIHNVIAGDMAAAFSPNDALFFLHHQNIDRLWAKWQGRNAARLQDYRGNTVQGQDPINGGRYPLAKLTDKLPTQGIRGLPDITVAEVMDTMSDKLCYVSISLTSVSQGVKVRKNFAAYHTLFDLRSLDLPTSLMKFFAVLIPLAAAVLAVPSKSEECTNPEIRVEWRSLTQDQRNSYHKAVKCLQTKPSGVEGLSQYDLFAKRHVDLFGNIHYVAAFLPWHRYFSRARGQLMKQCGYDGPDIYWDWTKDVNNMESSEMFDPVKGFGGTGKQTKTNNTTLNCVNDGPYGLRSNFTLSWPQKRCLQRNFDMRPRRRTWWDKPTSPSTRHSQTQIDNINKKTKFADFWPALEEGPHDSVHNEINNDMAASFSPDDVLFFLHHNNIDRLWALWQDRDQNRLKDYSGSKVQGQNLTDPNRPGASLNNIIFIGMENLGFRNVTVGELMNTQGPVLCYKYDK
;
A
#
# COMPACT_ATOMS: atom_id res chain seq x y z
N MET A 1 -0.76 38.01 -50.09
CA MET A 1 0.50 38.25 -49.36
C MET A 1 0.92 36.96 -48.68
N TYR A 2 2.12 36.50 -49.02
CA TYR A 2 2.74 35.25 -48.59
C TYR A 2 3.03 35.26 -47.09
N PHE A 3 2.46 34.32 -46.32
CA PHE A 3 3.04 33.94 -45.04
C PHE A 3 4.14 32.92 -45.31
N SER A 4 5.37 33.28 -44.95
CA SER A 4 6.60 32.57 -45.28
C SER A 4 6.70 31.22 -44.58
N VAL A 5 7.00 30.18 -45.37
CA VAL A 5 7.32 28.79 -44.97
C VAL A 5 8.53 28.70 -44.00
N LYS A 6 9.20 29.81 -43.68
CA LYS A 6 10.34 29.86 -42.76
C LYS A 6 9.97 29.68 -41.28
N SER A 7 8.72 29.93 -40.87
CA SER A 7 8.32 29.81 -39.45
C SER A 7 7.99 28.37 -39.01
N LEU A 8 7.67 27.48 -39.94
CA LEU A 8 7.45 26.05 -39.63
C LEU A 8 8.77 25.26 -39.59
N ALA A 9 9.74 25.66 -40.41
CA ALA A 9 11.08 25.08 -40.39
C ALA A 9 11.86 25.42 -39.10
N ALA A 10 11.68 26.62 -38.54
CA ALA A 10 12.30 27.01 -37.28
C ALA A 10 11.73 26.21 -36.07
N ALA A 11 10.43 25.88 -36.09
CA ALA A 11 9.81 25.07 -35.05
C ALA A 11 10.22 23.59 -35.11
N LEU A 12 10.43 23.05 -36.33
CA LEU A 12 10.92 21.68 -36.52
C LEU A 12 12.43 21.54 -36.22
N VAL A 13 13.24 22.58 -36.45
CA VAL A 13 14.66 22.59 -36.06
C VAL A 13 14.82 22.78 -34.54
N ALA A 14 13.95 23.54 -33.87
CA ALA A 14 13.95 23.63 -32.41
C ALA A 14 13.54 22.31 -31.73
N PHE A 15 12.65 21.53 -32.35
CA PHE A 15 12.27 20.20 -31.86
C PHE A 15 13.37 19.15 -32.11
N ALA A 16 14.19 19.32 -33.15
CA ALA A 16 15.33 18.44 -33.44
C ALA A 16 16.61 18.83 -32.65
N ALA A 17 16.80 20.10 -32.29
CA ALA A 17 17.95 20.56 -31.51
C ALA A 17 17.78 20.34 -29.99
N ALA A 18 16.56 20.18 -29.49
CA ALA A 18 16.32 19.76 -28.10
C ALA A 18 16.57 18.26 -27.84
N THR A 19 16.90 17.48 -28.89
CA THR A 19 17.24 16.06 -28.79
C THR A 19 18.74 15.75 -28.84
N THR A 20 19.62 16.75 -28.82
CA THR A 20 21.07 16.55 -28.87
C THR A 20 21.80 17.30 -27.76
N ALA A 21 21.58 16.89 -26.51
CA ALA A 21 22.51 17.14 -25.40
C ALA A 21 22.21 16.23 -24.20
N ALA A 22 22.36 14.92 -24.39
CA ALA A 22 22.91 14.08 -23.33
C ALA A 22 24.11 13.36 -23.97
N PRO A 23 25.28 13.30 -23.31
CA PRO A 23 26.41 12.58 -23.87
C PRO A 23 25.98 11.13 -24.09
N SER A 24 25.98 10.68 -25.34
CA SER A 24 25.87 9.27 -25.67
C SER A 24 27.16 8.59 -25.22
N GLU A 25 27.26 8.25 -23.95
CA GLU A 25 28.08 7.10 -23.59
C GLU A 25 27.47 5.90 -24.30
N LYS A 26 28.25 5.26 -25.18
CA LYS A 26 27.92 3.95 -25.73
C LYS A 26 27.68 2.98 -24.56
N ARG A 27 26.44 2.84 -24.11
CA ARG A 27 26.05 1.79 -23.17
C ARG A 27 26.32 0.45 -23.83
N ALA A 28 27.15 -0.37 -23.22
CA ALA A 28 27.44 -1.72 -23.69
C ALA A 28 26.13 -2.51 -23.75
N THR A 29 25.63 -2.78 -24.96
CA THR A 29 24.57 -3.76 -25.20
C THR A 29 25.17 -5.14 -25.00
N CYS A 30 24.64 -5.92 -24.07
CA CYS A 30 25.13 -7.29 -23.89
C CYS A 30 24.95 -8.11 -25.19
N ALA A 31 25.90 -9.00 -25.49
CA ALA A 31 25.97 -9.67 -26.78
C ALA A 31 24.84 -10.69 -27.02
N ASN A 32 24.31 -11.30 -25.95
CA ASN A 32 23.34 -12.41 -26.02
C ASN A 32 22.24 -12.26 -24.94
N PRO A 33 21.27 -11.35 -25.11
CA PRO A 33 20.22 -11.15 -24.13
C PRO A 33 19.27 -12.35 -24.05
N VAL A 34 18.94 -12.77 -22.82
CA VAL A 34 17.93 -13.81 -22.57
C VAL A 34 16.53 -13.18 -22.60
N THR A 35 15.52 -13.89 -23.12
CA THR A 35 14.13 -13.40 -23.11
C THR A 35 13.35 -14.04 -21.97
N TYR A 36 12.47 -13.27 -21.33
CA TYR A 36 11.50 -13.82 -20.38
C TYR A 36 10.53 -14.79 -21.07
N VAL A 37 10.49 -16.04 -20.60
CA VAL A 37 9.57 -17.07 -21.08
C VAL A 37 8.53 -17.39 -20.01
N GLU A 38 7.26 -17.51 -20.39
CA GLU A 38 6.19 -17.84 -19.45
C GLU A 38 6.26 -19.32 -19.07
N TRP A 39 6.16 -19.64 -17.78
CA TRP A 39 6.36 -21.00 -17.25
C TRP A 39 5.59 -22.11 -17.98
N ARG A 40 4.33 -21.86 -18.33
CA ARG A 40 3.46 -22.84 -18.99
C ARG A 40 3.88 -23.11 -20.43
N SER A 41 4.60 -22.18 -21.05
CA SER A 41 5.14 -22.36 -22.41
C SER A 41 6.44 -23.16 -22.46
N LEU A 42 7.08 -23.43 -21.30
CA LEU A 42 8.31 -24.19 -21.24
C LEU A 42 8.08 -25.69 -21.55
N PRO A 43 9.03 -26.37 -22.21
CA PRO A 43 9.08 -27.83 -22.22
C PRO A 43 9.26 -28.38 -20.80
N GLN A 44 8.68 -29.55 -20.52
CA GLN A 44 8.78 -30.20 -19.20
C GLN A 44 10.23 -30.37 -18.73
N VAL A 45 11.16 -30.69 -19.64
CA VAL A 45 12.59 -30.84 -19.33
C VAL A 45 13.20 -29.57 -18.74
N GLN A 46 12.79 -28.38 -19.21
CA GLN A 46 13.28 -27.11 -18.66
C GLN A 46 12.68 -26.83 -17.28
N ARG A 47 11.40 -27.17 -17.07
CA ARG A 47 10.76 -27.09 -15.75
C ARG A 47 11.41 -28.02 -14.73
N ASP A 48 11.69 -29.26 -15.13
CA ASP A 48 12.40 -30.24 -14.31
C ASP A 48 13.81 -29.74 -13.97
N SER A 49 14.50 -29.16 -14.94
CA SER A 49 15.83 -28.56 -14.73
C SER A 49 15.80 -27.46 -13.67
N PHE A 50 14.80 -26.57 -13.71
CA PHE A 50 14.61 -25.54 -12.68
C PHE A 50 14.42 -26.16 -11.28
N HIS A 51 13.50 -27.13 -11.14
CA HIS A 51 13.26 -27.78 -9.85
C HIS A 51 14.49 -28.52 -9.33
N ASN A 52 15.22 -29.20 -10.21
CA ASN A 52 16.46 -29.90 -9.87
C ASN A 52 17.56 -28.93 -9.44
N ALA A 53 17.65 -27.77 -10.08
CA ALA A 53 18.64 -26.77 -9.75
C ALA A 53 18.34 -26.10 -8.39
N VAL A 54 17.07 -25.85 -8.06
CA VAL A 54 16.65 -25.45 -6.69
C VAL A 54 17.06 -26.50 -5.65
N LYS A 55 16.78 -27.79 -5.90
CA LYS A 55 17.18 -28.89 -4.99
C LYS A 55 18.70 -28.99 -4.89
N CYS A 56 19.43 -28.79 -5.98
CA CYS A 56 20.89 -28.78 -6.00
C CYS A 56 21.45 -27.66 -5.12
N LEU A 57 20.92 -26.43 -5.21
CA LEU A 57 21.37 -25.32 -4.37
C LEU A 57 21.21 -25.58 -2.86
N ARG A 58 20.29 -26.45 -2.46
CA ARG A 58 20.15 -26.89 -1.06
C ARG A 58 21.26 -27.83 -0.60
N THR A 59 21.89 -28.55 -1.53
CA THR A 59 23.05 -29.41 -1.23
C THR A 59 24.36 -28.63 -1.16
N LYS A 60 24.41 -27.42 -1.72
CA LYS A 60 25.60 -26.56 -1.73
C LYS A 60 25.66 -25.71 -0.47
N ARG A 61 26.87 -25.30 -0.11
CA ARG A 61 27.14 -24.45 1.06
C ARG A 61 27.56 -23.05 0.59
N ASP A 62 27.03 -22.01 1.23
CA ASP A 62 27.48 -20.63 1.04
C ASP A 62 28.79 -20.38 1.81
N VAL A 63 29.33 -19.17 1.68
CA VAL A 63 30.58 -18.74 2.35
C VAL A 63 30.50 -18.79 3.89
N ASN A 64 29.29 -18.86 4.45
CA ASN A 64 29.02 -18.94 5.88
C ASN A 64 28.56 -20.35 6.30
N GLY A 65 28.68 -21.36 5.42
CA GLY A 65 28.34 -22.75 5.72
C GLY A 65 26.83 -23.07 5.72
N ARG A 66 25.97 -22.17 5.25
CA ARG A 66 24.51 -22.40 5.13
C ARG A 66 24.15 -23.02 3.77
N ASN A 67 23.00 -23.68 3.64
CA ASN A 67 22.51 -24.11 2.33
C ASN A 67 22.36 -22.87 1.42
N VAL A 68 22.91 -22.89 0.20
CA VAL A 68 22.88 -21.71 -0.69
C VAL A 68 21.45 -21.23 -0.99
N PHE A 69 20.52 -22.17 -1.15
CA PHE A 69 19.10 -21.83 -1.32
C PHE A 69 18.51 -21.16 -0.07
N ASP A 70 18.92 -21.58 1.12
CA ASP A 70 18.38 -21.04 2.38
C ASP A 70 19.02 -19.67 2.72
N THR A 71 20.06 -19.25 1.98
CA THR A 71 20.61 -17.89 2.03
C THR A 71 19.64 -16.87 1.43
N TYR A 72 18.87 -17.21 0.39
CA TYR A 72 17.89 -16.30 -0.21
C TYR A 72 16.83 -15.79 0.78
N PRO A 73 16.12 -16.67 1.53
CA PRO A 73 15.18 -16.22 2.56
C PRO A 73 15.86 -15.42 3.68
N SER A 74 17.12 -15.74 4.02
CA SER A 74 17.87 -14.96 5.01
C SER A 74 18.24 -13.57 4.49
N VAL A 75 18.66 -13.42 3.24
CA VAL A 75 18.98 -12.12 2.64
C VAL A 75 17.72 -11.28 2.56
N HIS A 76 16.64 -11.85 2.02
CA HIS A 76 15.33 -11.21 1.97
C HIS A 76 14.90 -10.80 3.37
N ASN A 77 14.83 -11.72 4.34
CA ASN A 77 14.46 -11.39 5.71
C ASN A 77 15.38 -10.35 6.33
N ASN A 78 16.70 -10.40 6.12
CA ASN A 78 17.64 -9.40 6.65
C ASN A 78 17.42 -8.01 6.06
N VAL A 79 17.05 -7.91 4.77
CA VAL A 79 16.61 -6.66 4.15
C VAL A 79 15.31 -6.16 4.81
N PHE A 80 14.42 -7.05 5.28
CA PHE A 80 13.21 -6.69 6.01
C PHE A 80 13.40 -6.46 7.54
N SER A 81 14.41 -7.06 8.18
CA SER A 81 14.51 -7.15 9.65
C SER A 81 15.70 -6.40 10.27
N ASN A 82 16.82 -6.22 9.55
CA ASN A 82 17.99 -5.53 10.08
C ASN A 82 18.10 -4.16 9.44
N GLY A 83 17.79 -3.08 10.18
CA GLY A 83 18.58 -1.83 10.24
C GLY A 83 19.04 -1.09 8.97
N ASN A 84 18.90 -1.66 7.78
CA ASN A 84 19.58 -1.29 6.57
C ASN A 84 18.71 -0.21 5.92
N PRO A 85 19.25 0.96 5.56
CA PRO A 85 18.46 2.11 5.16
C PRO A 85 17.62 1.94 3.89
N LEU A 86 17.34 0.74 3.39
CA LEU A 86 17.02 0.43 1.99
C LEU A 86 15.65 -0.30 1.80
N CYS A 87 14.83 -0.42 2.84
CA CYS A 87 13.65 -1.30 2.92
C CYS A 87 12.40 -0.97 2.06
N GLY A 88 12.35 0.08 1.25
CA GLY A 88 11.16 0.37 0.43
C GLY A 88 11.28 -0.17 -0.99
N GLN A 89 12.01 0.55 -1.83
CA GLN A 89 12.13 0.24 -3.26
C GLN A 89 13.26 -0.75 -3.60
N LEU A 90 14.09 -1.11 -2.62
CA LEU A 90 15.16 -2.10 -2.80
C LEU A 90 14.73 -3.51 -2.37
N SER A 91 13.54 -3.68 -1.78
CA SER A 91 12.96 -5.02 -1.55
C SER A 91 12.65 -5.70 -2.89
N SER A 92 12.02 -4.98 -3.82
CA SER A 92 11.70 -5.42 -5.17
C SER A 92 12.94 -5.54 -6.04
N LEU A 93 13.87 -4.57 -6.00
CA LEU A 93 15.14 -4.61 -6.73
C LEU A 93 16.12 -5.67 -6.21
N ALA A 94 16.24 -5.88 -4.89
CA ALA A 94 17.04 -6.98 -4.33
C ALA A 94 16.38 -8.33 -4.61
N SER A 95 15.05 -8.43 -4.57
CA SER A 95 14.32 -9.63 -5.00
C SER A 95 14.45 -9.87 -6.51
N LEU A 96 14.58 -8.82 -7.32
CA LEU A 96 14.92 -8.87 -8.74
C LEU A 96 16.36 -9.36 -8.97
N VAL A 97 17.32 -8.88 -8.19
CA VAL A 97 18.72 -9.33 -8.26
C VAL A 97 18.81 -10.79 -7.82
N LEU A 98 18.10 -11.17 -6.74
CA LEU A 98 17.97 -12.55 -6.29
C LEU A 98 17.29 -13.42 -7.37
N ALA A 99 16.23 -12.92 -8.03
CA ALA A 99 15.57 -13.59 -9.14
C ALA A 99 16.42 -13.67 -10.41
N SER A 100 17.27 -12.68 -10.68
CA SER A 100 18.24 -12.68 -11.77
C SER A 100 19.39 -13.66 -11.53
N SER A 101 19.62 -14.05 -10.27
CA SER A 101 20.59 -15.07 -9.85
C SER A 101 20.00 -16.50 -9.79
N SER A 102 18.76 -16.66 -10.29
CA SER A 102 18.00 -17.92 -10.37
C SER A 102 18.86 -19.11 -10.81
N PRO A 103 18.60 -20.32 -10.28
CA PRO A 103 19.24 -21.54 -10.73
C PRO A 103 18.83 -21.90 -12.18
N GLY A 104 19.61 -21.41 -13.15
CA GLY A 104 19.44 -21.69 -14.58
C GLY A 104 19.85 -20.47 -15.42
N SER A 105 20.34 -20.67 -16.65
CA SER A 105 20.68 -19.59 -17.60
C SER A 105 19.45 -18.87 -18.17
N ASP A 106 18.25 -19.37 -17.87
CA ASP A 106 17.02 -19.03 -18.55
C ASP A 106 16.09 -18.25 -17.59
N ARG A 107 15.43 -17.21 -18.11
CA ARG A 107 14.55 -16.33 -17.34
C ARG A 107 13.09 -16.73 -17.54
N PHE A 108 12.43 -17.15 -16.46
CA PHE A 108 11.09 -17.70 -16.43
C PHE A 108 10.17 -16.89 -15.51
N TYR A 109 9.00 -16.49 -16.01
CA TYR A 109 8.02 -15.79 -15.19
C TYR A 109 6.70 -16.55 -15.12
N TRP A 110 5.95 -16.29 -14.07
CA TRP A 110 4.58 -16.78 -13.93
C TRP A 110 3.60 -15.65 -14.17
N ASP A 111 2.84 -15.72 -15.26
CA ASP A 111 1.78 -14.75 -15.53
C ASP A 111 0.52 -15.13 -14.74
N TRP A 112 0.43 -14.59 -13.53
CA TRP A 112 -0.71 -14.78 -12.62
C TRP A 112 -2.00 -14.11 -13.13
N THR A 113 -1.94 -13.21 -14.13
CA THR A 113 -3.17 -12.61 -14.69
C THR A 113 -4.06 -13.66 -15.36
N ILE A 114 -3.45 -14.73 -15.87
CA ILE A 114 -4.12 -15.88 -16.50
C ILE A 114 -4.89 -16.71 -15.46
N ASP A 115 -4.47 -16.66 -14.21
CA ASP A 115 -5.08 -17.37 -13.09
C ASP A 115 -6.10 -16.55 -12.31
N SER A 116 -6.29 -15.29 -12.69
CA SER A 116 -7.24 -14.37 -12.06
C SER A 116 -8.62 -15.02 -11.94
N GLY A 117 -9.09 -15.18 -10.70
CA GLY A 117 -10.40 -15.76 -10.36
C GLY A 117 -10.42 -17.30 -10.28
N LYS A 118 -9.33 -17.98 -10.61
CA LYS A 118 -9.22 -19.46 -10.56
C LYS A 118 -7.88 -19.96 -10.03
N LEU A 119 -7.14 -19.11 -9.32
CA LEU A 119 -5.77 -19.39 -8.87
C LEU A 119 -5.66 -20.72 -8.13
N ALA A 120 -6.60 -21.03 -7.24
CA ALA A 120 -6.61 -22.28 -6.48
C ALA A 120 -6.55 -23.56 -7.32
N THR A 121 -7.03 -23.48 -8.57
CA THR A 121 -7.12 -24.58 -9.53
C THR A 121 -6.19 -24.39 -10.72
N SER A 122 -5.24 -23.45 -10.62
CA SER A 122 -4.25 -23.19 -11.66
C SER A 122 -3.34 -24.39 -11.89
N ASP A 123 -2.89 -24.55 -13.13
CA ASP A 123 -1.90 -25.54 -13.55
C ASP A 123 -0.51 -25.27 -12.96
N ILE A 124 -0.25 -24.05 -12.45
CA ILE A 124 0.98 -23.74 -11.71
C ILE A 124 1.15 -24.64 -10.48
N TRP A 125 0.06 -25.23 -9.98
CA TRP A 125 0.03 -26.15 -8.83
C TRP A 125 0.12 -27.63 -9.21
N ASP A 126 0.19 -27.95 -10.50
CA ASP A 126 0.28 -29.33 -10.97
C ASP A 126 1.50 -30.03 -10.31
N PRO A 127 1.33 -31.25 -9.77
CA PRO A 127 2.39 -31.91 -9.03
C PRO A 127 3.53 -32.46 -9.91
N VAL A 128 3.41 -32.43 -11.23
CA VAL A 128 4.45 -32.91 -12.15
C VAL A 128 5.12 -31.75 -12.87
N SER A 129 4.31 -30.84 -13.40
CA SER A 129 4.72 -29.71 -14.24
C SER A 129 4.75 -28.37 -13.51
N GLY A 130 4.32 -28.33 -12.24
CA GLY A 130 4.23 -27.12 -11.44
C GLY A 130 4.90 -27.25 -10.08
N PHE A 131 4.36 -26.55 -9.09
CA PHE A 131 5.01 -26.30 -7.81
C PHE A 131 4.37 -27.06 -6.63
N GLY A 132 3.43 -27.96 -6.90
CA GLY A 132 2.57 -28.58 -5.87
C GLY A 132 1.52 -27.59 -5.33
N GLY A 133 0.47 -28.10 -4.70
CA GLY A 133 -0.71 -27.30 -4.34
C GLY A 133 -0.67 -26.66 -2.97
N ASN A 134 -1.88 -26.46 -2.43
CA ASN A 134 -2.08 -25.92 -1.09
C ASN A 134 -1.50 -26.85 -0.02
N GLY A 135 -1.16 -26.28 1.13
CA GLY A 135 -0.72 -27.03 2.28
C GLY A 135 -1.83 -27.82 2.94
N ASN A 136 -1.45 -28.91 3.62
CA ASN A 136 -2.34 -29.70 4.45
C ASN A 136 -3.11 -28.83 5.47
N ALA A 137 -4.38 -29.12 5.70
CA ALA A 137 -5.22 -28.31 6.58
C ALA A 137 -4.71 -28.22 8.03
N ARG A 138 -3.97 -29.23 8.51
CA ARG A 138 -3.44 -29.32 9.87
C ARG A 138 -1.99 -28.88 9.97
N THR A 139 -1.12 -29.39 9.09
CA THR A 139 0.33 -29.14 9.18
C THR A 139 0.79 -27.97 8.32
N ARG A 140 -0.05 -27.49 7.39
CA ARG A 140 0.28 -26.49 6.35
C ARG A 140 1.36 -26.92 5.37
N CYS A 141 1.95 -28.10 5.53
CA CYS A 141 2.95 -28.62 4.61
C CYS A 141 2.35 -28.87 3.23
N VAL A 142 3.07 -28.49 2.18
CA VAL A 142 2.81 -28.97 0.82
C VAL A 142 3.06 -30.49 0.79
N GLU A 143 2.10 -31.26 0.26
CA GLU A 143 2.11 -32.74 0.28
C GLU A 143 2.30 -33.37 -1.10
N ASN A 144 2.36 -32.57 -2.16
CA ASN A 144 2.56 -33.05 -3.53
C ASN A 144 3.54 -32.15 -4.29
N GLY A 145 3.99 -32.63 -5.45
CA GLY A 145 4.91 -31.88 -6.29
C GLY A 145 6.38 -31.92 -5.87
N PRO A 146 7.24 -31.15 -6.57
CA PRO A 146 8.69 -31.19 -6.39
C PRO A 146 9.17 -30.79 -4.98
N TYR A 147 8.33 -30.08 -4.22
CA TYR A 147 8.62 -29.52 -2.90
C TYR A 147 7.80 -30.15 -1.77
N ALA A 148 7.25 -31.34 -2.00
CA ALA A 148 6.45 -32.06 -1.02
C ALA A 148 7.23 -32.46 0.25
N SER A 149 6.56 -32.37 1.38
CA SER A 149 6.99 -33.00 2.63
C SER A 149 6.84 -34.53 2.55
N PRO A 150 7.72 -35.34 3.18
CA PRO A 150 8.89 -34.94 3.96
C PRO A 150 10.17 -34.73 3.12
N GLY A 151 10.12 -34.92 1.80
CA GLY A 151 11.30 -34.90 0.93
C GLY A 151 11.99 -33.53 0.81
N PHE A 152 11.24 -32.44 0.99
CA PHE A 152 11.75 -31.08 0.95
C PHE A 152 11.56 -30.36 2.29
N GLN A 153 12.64 -30.26 3.08
CA GLN A 153 12.64 -29.63 4.42
C GLN A 153 13.52 -28.38 4.44
N LEU A 154 12.93 -27.20 4.62
CA LEU A 154 13.61 -25.92 4.77
C LEU A 154 14.35 -25.85 6.12
N THR A 155 15.41 -25.05 6.21
CA THR A 155 16.17 -24.86 7.46
C THR A 155 16.08 -23.46 8.06
N TYR A 156 15.54 -22.50 7.30
CA TYR A 156 15.39 -21.11 7.71
C TYR A 156 13.91 -20.71 7.80
N PRO A 157 13.45 -19.98 8.83
CA PRO A 157 14.22 -19.52 9.99
C PRO A 157 14.55 -20.64 10.99
N ASN A 158 13.79 -21.72 10.93
CA ASN A 158 14.01 -22.98 11.64
C ASN A 158 13.67 -24.13 10.71
N ARG A 159 13.98 -25.37 11.11
CA ARG A 159 13.67 -26.54 10.28
C ARG A 159 12.16 -26.79 10.17
N HIS A 160 11.61 -26.79 8.96
CA HIS A 160 10.19 -27.06 8.68
C HIS A 160 9.97 -27.52 7.23
N CYS A 161 8.75 -27.96 6.90
CA CYS A 161 8.32 -28.22 5.52
C CYS A 161 7.95 -26.90 4.81
N LEU A 162 7.97 -26.85 3.48
CA LEU A 162 7.38 -25.72 2.75
C LEU A 162 5.89 -25.61 3.13
N ALA A 163 5.50 -24.45 3.66
CA ALA A 163 4.13 -24.22 4.13
C ALA A 163 3.36 -23.29 3.20
N ARG A 164 2.12 -23.67 2.86
CA ARG A 164 1.16 -22.82 2.13
C ARG A 164 -0.22 -22.87 2.78
N ARG A 165 -1.00 -21.80 2.62
CA ARG A 165 -2.37 -21.73 3.13
C ARG A 165 -3.24 -20.84 2.25
N PHE A 166 -3.68 -21.40 1.13
CA PHE A 166 -4.55 -20.69 0.19
C PHE A 166 -5.77 -20.12 0.91
N ASN A 167 -6.07 -18.86 0.64
CA ASN A 167 -7.14 -18.12 1.28
C ASN A 167 -7.82 -17.13 0.30
N ASN A 168 -8.92 -16.54 0.74
CA ASN A 168 -9.75 -15.63 -0.02
C ASN A 168 -9.29 -14.17 0.05
N GLY A 169 -8.06 -13.90 0.48
CA GLY A 169 -7.55 -12.56 0.75
C GLY A 169 -7.44 -12.18 2.23
N ASN A 170 -7.94 -13.04 3.12
CA ASN A 170 -7.73 -12.89 4.55
C ASN A 170 -6.77 -13.99 5.02
N ILE A 171 -5.55 -13.61 5.39
CA ILE A 171 -4.51 -14.55 5.84
C ILE A 171 -4.91 -15.36 7.09
N ARG A 172 -5.90 -14.88 7.86
CA ARG A 172 -6.46 -15.57 9.03
C ARG A 172 -7.56 -16.56 8.64
N ASP A 173 -8.14 -16.45 7.45
CA ASP A 173 -9.14 -17.35 6.88
C ASP A 173 -8.49 -18.47 6.04
N SER A 174 -9.05 -19.68 6.06
CA SER A 174 -8.61 -20.78 5.19
C SER A 174 -9.61 -21.11 4.08
N ARG A 175 -10.71 -20.35 3.98
CA ARG A 175 -11.60 -20.43 2.82
C ARG A 175 -10.85 -19.86 1.64
N ILE A 176 -10.72 -20.66 0.58
CA ILE A 176 -9.92 -20.31 -0.59
C ILE A 176 -10.60 -19.21 -1.43
N GLY A 177 -11.94 -19.23 -1.53
CA GLY A 177 -12.70 -18.22 -2.27
C GLY A 177 -12.21 -18.07 -3.71
N ASN A 178 -12.15 -16.82 -4.19
CA ASN A 178 -11.57 -16.47 -5.50
C ASN A 178 -10.10 -16.03 -5.40
N MET A 179 -9.47 -16.20 -4.23
CA MET A 179 -8.11 -15.75 -3.94
C MET A 179 -7.85 -14.33 -4.42
N GLN A 180 -8.76 -13.37 -4.18
CA GLN A 180 -8.67 -11.96 -4.62
C GLN A 180 -8.37 -11.74 -6.12
N GLY A 181 -8.81 -12.65 -7.00
CA GLY A 181 -8.54 -12.64 -8.44
C GLY A 181 -8.58 -11.28 -9.14
N SER A 182 -9.54 -10.42 -8.79
CA SER A 182 -9.70 -9.09 -9.40
C SER A 182 -8.48 -8.18 -9.22
N LEU A 183 -7.76 -8.29 -8.10
CA LEU A 183 -6.64 -7.42 -7.75
C LEU A 183 -5.35 -7.73 -8.52
N TYR A 184 -5.28 -8.89 -9.17
CA TYR A 184 -4.18 -9.29 -10.05
C TYR A 184 -4.74 -9.75 -11.42
N SER A 185 -5.84 -9.13 -11.84
CA SER A 185 -6.37 -9.33 -13.20
C SER A 185 -5.54 -8.58 -14.24
N GLN A 186 -5.73 -8.91 -15.53
CA GLN A 186 -5.15 -8.11 -16.61
C GLN A 186 -5.55 -6.63 -16.51
N ASN A 187 -6.78 -6.33 -16.08
CA ASN A 187 -7.24 -4.96 -15.87
C ASN A 187 -6.49 -4.24 -14.74
N ALA A 188 -6.14 -4.96 -13.66
CA ALA A 188 -5.31 -4.41 -12.58
C ALA A 188 -3.90 -4.07 -13.10
N VAL A 189 -3.30 -4.97 -13.87
CA VAL A 189 -2.01 -4.72 -14.54
C VAL A 189 -2.12 -3.53 -15.51
N ASP A 190 -3.16 -3.47 -16.33
CA ASP A 190 -3.32 -2.38 -17.30
C ASP A 190 -3.45 -1.02 -16.62
N THR A 191 -4.12 -0.98 -15.46
CA THR A 191 -4.24 0.22 -14.62
C THR A 191 -2.87 0.63 -14.07
N LEU A 192 -2.14 -0.31 -13.47
CA LEU A 192 -0.79 -0.09 -12.96
C LEU A 192 0.15 0.43 -14.05
N MET A 193 0.10 -0.16 -15.24
CA MET A 193 0.98 0.20 -16.35
C MET A 193 0.71 1.60 -16.93
N ARG A 194 -0.45 2.22 -16.64
CA ARG A 194 -0.76 3.60 -17.08
C ARG A 194 -0.08 4.67 -16.22
N LEU A 195 0.38 4.31 -15.02
CA LEU A 195 1.05 5.27 -14.14
C LEU A 195 2.30 5.84 -14.83
N THR A 196 2.43 7.17 -14.79
CA THR A 196 3.53 7.85 -15.49
C THR A 196 4.74 8.09 -14.61
N ASP A 197 4.51 8.19 -13.31
CA ASP A 197 5.45 8.52 -12.24
C ASP A 197 5.98 7.26 -11.54
N TYR A 198 7.29 7.22 -11.26
CA TYR A 198 7.94 6.07 -10.63
C TYR A 198 7.45 5.78 -9.21
N ILE A 199 7.20 6.78 -8.37
CA ILE A 199 6.76 6.57 -6.97
C ILE A 199 5.40 5.89 -6.95
N ASN A 200 4.46 6.42 -7.72
CA ASN A 200 3.12 5.84 -7.80
C ASN A 200 3.17 4.45 -8.43
N PHE A 201 3.98 4.26 -9.48
CA PHE A 201 4.15 2.94 -10.09
C PHE A 201 4.76 1.92 -9.12
N SER A 202 5.82 2.29 -8.40
CA SER A 202 6.49 1.37 -7.46
C SER A 202 5.57 0.99 -6.31
N ASN A 203 4.85 1.97 -5.73
CA ASN A 203 3.97 1.73 -4.59
C ASN A 203 2.74 0.90 -4.99
N ASP A 204 2.04 1.28 -6.08
CA ASP A 204 0.86 0.53 -6.54
C ASP A 204 1.24 -0.87 -7.07
N MET A 205 2.48 -1.08 -7.55
CA MET A 205 3.00 -2.40 -7.90
C MET A 205 3.18 -3.26 -6.64
N GLU A 206 3.92 -2.74 -5.65
CA GLU A 206 4.29 -3.42 -4.41
C GLU A 206 3.04 -3.75 -3.58
N GLU A 207 2.22 -2.76 -3.26
CA GLU A 207 1.03 -2.91 -2.40
C GLU A 207 -0.17 -3.54 -3.12
N GLY A 208 -0.15 -3.50 -4.46
CA GLY A 208 -1.21 -4.05 -5.30
C GLY A 208 -0.91 -5.48 -5.74
N VAL A 209 -0.49 -5.59 -7.00
CA VAL A 209 -0.42 -6.89 -7.68
C VAL A 209 0.66 -7.82 -7.14
N HIS A 210 1.71 -7.28 -6.52
CA HIS A 210 2.76 -8.05 -5.84
C HIS A 210 2.24 -8.64 -4.51
N ASP A 211 1.83 -7.78 -3.57
CA ASP A 211 1.46 -8.20 -2.21
C ASP A 211 0.27 -9.16 -2.19
N VAL A 212 -0.71 -8.98 -3.07
CA VAL A 212 -1.87 -9.86 -3.11
C VAL A 212 -1.47 -11.31 -3.36
N ILE A 213 -0.50 -11.58 -4.24
CA ILE A 213 -0.05 -12.96 -4.53
C ILE A 213 0.61 -13.59 -3.31
N HIS A 214 1.50 -12.85 -2.64
CA HIS A 214 2.10 -13.27 -1.37
C HIS A 214 1.03 -13.63 -0.33
N ASN A 215 0.03 -12.76 -0.17
CA ASN A 215 -1.03 -12.89 0.83
C ASN A 215 -2.01 -14.04 0.56
N VAL A 216 -2.42 -14.26 -0.68
CA VAL A 216 -3.43 -15.30 -1.00
C VAL A 216 -2.84 -16.70 -1.00
N ILE A 217 -1.54 -16.85 -1.29
CA ILE A 217 -0.82 -18.13 -1.15
C ILE A 217 -0.55 -18.44 0.34
N ALA A 218 -0.14 -17.40 1.09
CA ALA A 218 0.19 -17.44 2.51
C ALA A 218 1.22 -18.53 2.88
N GLY A 219 1.31 -18.86 4.18
CA GLY A 219 2.37 -19.70 4.69
C GLY A 219 3.72 -18.99 4.53
N ASP A 220 4.71 -19.69 3.98
CA ASP A 220 6.04 -19.11 3.78
C ASP A 220 5.99 -17.93 2.80
N MET A 221 5.12 -18.01 1.78
CA MET A 221 4.96 -16.91 0.80
C MET A 221 4.46 -15.60 1.41
N ALA A 222 3.78 -15.59 2.56
CA ALA A 222 3.37 -14.34 3.21
C ALA A 222 4.36 -13.84 4.28
N ALA A 223 5.45 -14.57 4.51
CA ALA A 223 6.46 -14.18 5.49
C ALA A 223 7.63 -13.44 4.84
N ALA A 224 8.42 -12.75 5.65
CA ALA A 224 9.68 -12.12 5.22
C ALA A 224 10.75 -13.14 4.76
N PHE A 225 10.46 -14.44 4.84
CA PHE A 225 11.28 -15.53 4.28
C PHE A 225 10.58 -16.23 3.11
N SER A 226 9.70 -15.53 2.38
CA SER A 226 9.01 -16.02 1.19
C SER A 226 9.88 -16.65 0.10
N PRO A 227 11.18 -16.33 -0.08
CA PRO A 227 12.04 -17.10 -0.98
C PRO A 227 12.24 -18.58 -0.61
N ASN A 228 11.77 -19.02 0.56
CA ASN A 228 11.65 -20.44 0.90
C ASN A 228 10.78 -21.19 -0.12
N ASP A 229 9.77 -20.52 -0.69
CA ASP A 229 8.96 -21.06 -1.76
C ASP A 229 9.62 -20.74 -3.11
N ALA A 230 9.99 -21.77 -3.88
CA ALA A 230 10.62 -21.58 -5.18
C ALA A 230 9.73 -20.80 -6.18
N LEU A 231 8.41 -20.75 -5.96
CA LEU A 231 7.48 -19.95 -6.75
C LEU A 231 7.75 -18.44 -6.62
N PHE A 232 8.36 -18.00 -5.51
CA PHE A 232 8.82 -16.63 -5.28
C PHE A 232 9.59 -16.08 -6.49
N PHE A 233 10.51 -16.87 -7.03
CA PHE A 233 11.38 -16.43 -8.12
C PHE A 233 10.61 -16.19 -9.42
N LEU A 234 9.56 -16.98 -9.70
CA LEU A 234 8.72 -16.77 -10.89
C LEU A 234 7.76 -15.60 -10.70
N HIS A 235 7.24 -15.42 -9.48
CA HIS A 235 6.42 -14.27 -9.12
C HIS A 235 7.21 -12.96 -9.33
N HIS A 236 8.40 -12.87 -8.72
CA HIS A 236 9.27 -11.69 -8.82
C HIS A 236 9.84 -11.47 -10.23
N GLN A 237 10.01 -12.52 -11.04
CA GLN A 237 10.33 -12.38 -12.46
C GLN A 237 9.18 -11.78 -13.28
N ASN A 238 7.91 -12.01 -12.90
CA ASN A 238 6.80 -11.30 -13.54
C ASN A 238 6.73 -9.82 -13.11
N ILE A 239 7.01 -9.53 -11.83
CA ILE A 239 7.12 -8.14 -11.34
C ILE A 239 8.23 -7.38 -12.09
N ASP A 240 9.41 -7.98 -12.22
CA ASP A 240 10.51 -7.44 -13.04
C ASP A 240 10.09 -7.20 -14.49
N ARG A 241 9.48 -8.22 -15.12
CA ARG A 241 8.97 -8.11 -16.49
C ARG A 241 8.03 -6.91 -16.65
N LEU A 242 7.12 -6.69 -15.70
CA LEU A 242 6.20 -5.54 -15.73
C LEU A 242 6.93 -4.21 -15.53
N TRP A 243 7.90 -4.14 -14.61
CA TRP A 243 8.71 -2.95 -14.43
C TRP A 243 9.56 -2.62 -15.67
N ALA A 244 10.23 -3.61 -16.25
CA ALA A 244 10.98 -3.45 -17.50
C ALA A 244 10.09 -2.99 -18.66
N LYS A 245 8.86 -3.52 -18.78
CA LYS A 245 7.86 -3.03 -19.74
C LYS A 245 7.47 -1.59 -19.48
N TRP A 246 7.40 -1.17 -18.22
CA TRP A 246 7.06 0.20 -17.85
C TRP A 246 8.23 1.14 -18.18
N GLN A 247 9.47 0.77 -17.84
CA GLN A 247 10.67 1.52 -18.18
C GLN A 247 10.82 1.70 -19.70
N GLY A 248 10.58 0.63 -20.48
CA GLY A 248 10.68 0.64 -21.95
C GLY A 248 9.74 1.61 -22.68
N ARG A 249 8.74 2.20 -22.00
CA ARG A 249 7.84 3.21 -22.60
C ARG A 249 8.45 4.61 -22.66
N ASN A 250 9.48 4.89 -21.86
CA ASN A 250 10.17 6.18 -21.86
C ASN A 250 11.60 6.00 -21.39
N ALA A 251 12.59 6.31 -22.24
CA ALA A 251 14.00 6.15 -21.94
C ALA A 251 14.46 6.91 -20.68
N ALA A 252 13.80 8.01 -20.30
CA ALA A 252 14.09 8.74 -19.07
C ALA A 252 13.86 7.90 -17.80
N ARG A 253 13.01 6.86 -17.86
CA ARG A 253 12.67 5.98 -16.73
C ARG A 253 13.83 5.10 -16.27
N LEU A 254 14.85 4.91 -17.11
CA LEU A 254 16.09 4.24 -16.70
C LEU A 254 16.89 5.07 -15.67
N GLN A 255 16.54 6.35 -15.52
CA GLN A 255 17.12 7.25 -14.53
C GLN A 255 16.11 7.67 -13.45
N ASP A 256 14.85 7.26 -13.58
CA ASP A 256 13.74 7.65 -12.69
C ASP A 256 13.64 6.68 -11.51
N TYR A 257 14.74 6.58 -10.74
CA TYR A 257 14.77 5.87 -9.47
C TYR A 257 14.82 6.91 -8.36
N ARG A 258 13.73 7.01 -7.62
CA ARG A 258 13.54 8.02 -6.57
C ARG A 258 12.52 7.52 -5.57
N GLY A 259 12.55 8.08 -4.38
CA GLY A 259 11.65 7.72 -3.31
C GLY A 259 12.42 7.50 -2.04
N ASN A 260 11.83 6.73 -1.15
CA ASN A 260 12.39 6.49 0.14
C ASN A 260 13.36 5.31 0.09
N THR A 261 14.54 5.49 0.67
CA THR A 261 15.39 4.33 0.92
C THR A 261 14.76 3.49 2.02
N VAL A 262 14.12 4.07 3.04
CA VAL A 262 13.43 3.32 4.12
C VAL A 262 11.91 3.38 4.00
N GLN A 263 11.23 2.23 4.12
CA GLN A 263 9.76 2.18 4.18
C GLN A 263 9.20 3.12 5.28
N GLY A 264 8.20 3.94 4.93
CA GLY A 264 7.59 4.91 5.85
C GLY A 264 8.40 6.20 6.12
N GLN A 265 9.41 6.50 5.30
CA GLN A 265 10.11 7.79 5.31
C GLN A 265 9.29 8.91 4.62
N ASP A 266 9.51 10.16 5.02
CA ASP A 266 8.92 11.35 4.38
C ASP A 266 9.47 11.53 2.94
N PRO A 267 8.60 11.49 1.90
CA PRO A 267 9.03 11.55 0.50
C PRO A 267 9.69 12.86 0.07
N ILE A 268 9.55 13.95 0.84
CA ILE A 268 9.89 15.30 0.34
C ILE A 268 11.24 15.81 0.86
N ASN A 269 11.71 15.37 2.04
CA ASN A 269 12.84 16.05 2.71
C ASN A 269 14.02 15.18 3.17
N GLY A 270 14.02 13.85 2.97
CA GLY A 270 15.20 13.02 3.26
C GLY A 270 15.76 13.15 4.69
N GLY A 271 14.94 13.53 5.67
CA GLY A 271 15.43 14.12 6.92
C GLY A 271 16.26 13.20 7.83
N ARG A 272 16.18 11.88 7.66
CA ARG A 272 16.90 10.89 8.48
C ARG A 272 17.79 9.94 7.67
N TYR A 273 17.37 9.59 6.47
CA TYR A 273 18.09 8.76 5.52
C TYR A 273 18.06 9.46 4.16
N PRO A 274 19.12 9.35 3.34
CA PRO A 274 19.10 9.94 2.02
C PRO A 274 17.90 9.43 1.22
N LEU A 275 17.34 10.25 0.34
CA LEU A 275 16.41 9.74 -0.68
C LEU A 275 17.14 8.73 -1.56
N ALA A 276 16.35 7.84 -2.17
CA ALA A 276 16.85 6.77 -3.01
C ALA A 276 17.59 7.35 -4.22
N LYS A 277 18.78 6.81 -4.48
CA LYS A 277 19.66 7.23 -5.56
C LYS A 277 20.13 6.04 -6.36
N LEU A 278 20.41 6.28 -7.63
CA LEU A 278 21.01 5.29 -8.53
C LEU A 278 22.35 4.75 -8.01
N THR A 279 23.06 5.52 -7.17
CA THR A 279 24.32 5.11 -6.55
C THR A 279 24.15 4.20 -5.34
N ASP A 280 22.92 3.98 -4.87
CA ASP A 280 22.66 3.13 -3.70
C ASP A 280 23.07 1.70 -4.01
N LYS A 281 23.65 1.05 -2.99
CA LYS A 281 24.15 -0.33 -3.09
C LYS A 281 23.07 -1.31 -2.71
N LEU A 282 22.83 -2.28 -3.58
CA LEU A 282 21.97 -3.43 -3.36
C LEU A 282 22.76 -4.49 -2.59
N PRO A 283 22.36 -4.82 -1.34
CA PRO A 283 23.07 -5.78 -0.51
C PRO A 283 22.81 -7.19 -1.04
N THR A 284 23.78 -7.73 -1.76
CA THR A 284 23.76 -9.10 -2.30
C THR A 284 24.19 -10.13 -1.26
N GLN A 285 24.83 -9.67 -0.17
CA GLN A 285 25.42 -10.49 0.90
C GLN A 285 26.32 -11.62 0.38
N GLY A 286 26.99 -11.41 -0.76
CA GLY A 286 27.89 -12.40 -1.35
C GLY A 286 27.18 -13.63 -1.90
N ILE A 287 25.87 -13.56 -2.18
CA ILE A 287 25.13 -14.71 -2.71
C ILE A 287 25.78 -15.16 -4.03
N ARG A 288 26.23 -16.41 -4.08
CA ARG A 288 27.01 -16.97 -5.20
C ARG A 288 28.25 -16.15 -5.61
N GLY A 289 28.84 -15.39 -4.67
CA GLY A 289 30.01 -14.55 -4.94
C GLY A 289 29.68 -13.23 -5.66
N LEU A 290 28.39 -12.86 -5.76
CA LEU A 290 28.00 -11.56 -6.29
C LEU A 290 28.46 -10.46 -5.32
N PRO A 291 29.20 -9.43 -5.80
CA PRO A 291 29.47 -8.24 -5.00
C PRO A 291 28.23 -7.35 -4.94
N ASP A 292 28.23 -6.42 -3.98
CA ASP A 292 27.17 -5.41 -3.91
C ASP A 292 27.23 -4.47 -5.13
N ILE A 293 26.16 -4.53 -5.93
CA ILE A 293 25.98 -3.74 -7.14
C ILE A 293 25.16 -2.47 -6.83
N THR A 294 25.34 -1.43 -7.63
CA THR A 294 24.52 -0.21 -7.52
C THR A 294 23.17 -0.39 -8.22
N VAL A 295 22.18 0.42 -7.84
CA VAL A 295 20.91 0.51 -8.57
C VAL A 295 21.13 0.88 -10.04
N ALA A 296 22.04 1.83 -10.32
CA ALA A 296 22.39 2.26 -11.67
C ALA A 296 22.79 1.10 -12.59
N GLU A 297 23.50 0.11 -12.05
CA GLU A 297 23.98 -1.07 -12.77
C GLU A 297 22.86 -2.04 -13.15
N VAL A 298 21.69 -1.95 -12.50
CA VAL A 298 20.53 -2.82 -12.71
C VAL A 298 19.29 -2.10 -13.25
N MET A 299 19.35 -0.78 -13.47
CA MET A 299 18.23 -0.05 -14.08
C MET A 299 18.00 -0.42 -15.54
N ASP A 300 19.04 -0.88 -16.24
CA ASP A 300 18.98 -1.24 -17.65
C ASP A 300 19.10 -2.74 -17.82
N THR A 301 18.03 -3.37 -18.30
CA THR A 301 17.98 -4.84 -18.47
C THR A 301 18.99 -5.33 -19.51
N MET A 302 19.44 -4.46 -20.41
CA MET A 302 20.43 -4.77 -21.45
C MET A 302 21.88 -4.53 -21.00
N SER A 303 22.09 -4.11 -19.75
CA SER A 303 23.43 -3.96 -19.17
C SER A 303 24.18 -5.28 -19.14
N ASP A 304 25.50 -5.20 -19.04
CA ASP A 304 26.40 -6.34 -18.84
C ASP A 304 26.11 -7.12 -17.54
N LYS A 305 25.42 -6.51 -16.58
CA LYS A 305 25.05 -7.14 -15.30
C LYS A 305 23.79 -7.98 -15.38
N LEU A 306 22.84 -7.61 -16.24
CA LEU A 306 21.52 -8.22 -16.30
C LEU A 306 21.30 -9.05 -17.58
N CYS A 307 21.60 -8.46 -18.72
CA CYS A 307 21.55 -9.07 -20.05
C CYS A 307 20.24 -9.83 -20.37
N TYR A 308 19.11 -9.14 -20.34
CA TYR A 308 17.81 -9.69 -20.77
C TYR A 308 16.89 -8.68 -21.44
N VAL A 309 15.91 -9.21 -22.18
CA VAL A 309 14.83 -8.45 -22.81
C VAL A 309 13.46 -8.92 -22.31
N SER A 310 12.62 -7.96 -21.95
CA SER A 310 11.22 -8.18 -21.52
C SER A 310 10.22 -8.16 -22.68
N ILE A 311 10.66 -7.74 -23.88
CA ILE A 311 9.83 -7.59 -25.08
C ILE A 311 10.40 -8.46 -26.20
N SER A 312 9.58 -9.32 -26.81
CA SER A 312 9.97 -9.97 -28.07
C SER A 312 10.11 -8.90 -29.15
N LEU A 313 11.29 -8.76 -29.75
CA LEU A 313 11.60 -7.81 -30.83
C LEU A 313 10.85 -8.09 -32.15
N THR A 314 9.83 -8.96 -32.16
CA THR A 314 9.07 -9.34 -33.35
C THR A 314 8.01 -8.32 -33.78
N SER A 315 7.73 -7.27 -33.02
CA SER A 315 6.68 -6.27 -33.35
C SER A 315 7.18 -4.96 -33.99
N VAL A 316 8.48 -4.80 -34.26
CA VAL A 316 9.04 -3.54 -34.85
C VAL A 316 9.41 -3.69 -36.33
N SER A 317 8.96 -4.74 -37.03
CA SER A 317 9.34 -4.97 -38.43
C SER A 317 8.38 -4.36 -39.48
N GLN A 318 7.31 -3.67 -39.10
CA GLN A 318 6.50 -2.92 -40.06
C GLN A 318 6.80 -1.42 -39.99
N GLY A 319 7.85 -1.03 -40.72
CA GLY A 319 7.77 0.18 -41.52
C GLY A 319 8.65 1.37 -41.14
N VAL A 320 9.99 1.22 -41.08
CA VAL A 320 10.89 2.36 -41.41
C VAL A 320 12.15 1.83 -42.10
N LYS A 321 12.32 2.16 -43.39
CA LYS A 321 13.56 1.92 -44.15
C LYS A 321 14.65 2.90 -43.68
N VAL A 322 15.71 2.39 -43.09
CA VAL A 322 16.94 3.16 -42.78
C VAL A 322 17.73 3.39 -44.06
N ARG A 323 17.95 4.66 -44.42
CA ARG A 323 19.04 5.04 -45.34
C ARG A 323 20.21 5.59 -44.53
N LYS A 324 21.37 4.95 -44.69
CA LYS A 324 22.68 5.38 -44.20
C LYS A 324 23.04 6.74 -44.81
N ASN A 325 23.69 7.61 -44.03
CA ASN A 325 24.86 8.39 -44.45
C ASN A 325 25.60 8.99 -43.25
N PHE A 326 26.89 8.69 -43.18
CA PHE A 326 27.91 9.27 -42.31
C PHE A 326 28.42 10.59 -42.92
N ALA A 327 28.76 11.60 -42.10
CA ALA A 327 29.95 12.45 -42.26
C ALA A 327 30.15 13.38 -41.04
N ALA A 328 31.42 13.69 -40.78
CA ALA A 328 32.02 14.35 -39.62
C ALA A 328 31.71 15.85 -39.47
N TYR A 329 32.05 16.46 -38.31
CA TYR A 329 33.08 17.52 -38.19
C TYR A 329 33.33 17.90 -36.71
N HIS A 330 34.61 18.04 -36.35
CA HIS A 330 35.17 18.58 -35.10
C HIS A 330 35.23 20.12 -35.13
N THR A 331 35.05 20.81 -34.00
CA THR A 331 35.96 21.90 -33.51
C THR A 331 35.62 22.40 -32.08
N LEU A 332 36.67 22.83 -31.36
CA LEU A 332 36.76 23.36 -29.98
C LEU A 332 36.46 24.88 -29.91
N PHE A 333 36.16 25.44 -28.71
CA PHE A 333 36.87 26.57 -28.05
C PHE A 333 36.11 27.20 -26.85
N ASP A 334 36.75 27.11 -25.67
CA ASP A 334 37.16 28.10 -24.65
C ASP A 334 36.25 29.21 -24.05
N LEU A 335 36.50 29.47 -22.76
CA LEU A 335 35.85 30.39 -21.79
C LEU A 335 36.51 31.79 -21.78
N ARG A 336 35.71 32.86 -21.60
CA ARG A 336 35.86 33.90 -20.53
C ARG A 336 35.01 35.17 -20.74
N SER A 337 34.63 35.74 -19.58
CA SER A 337 34.35 37.15 -19.22
C SER A 337 33.13 37.89 -19.80
N LEU A 338 32.33 38.49 -18.90
CA LEU A 338 31.90 39.90 -18.97
C LEU A 338 31.32 40.40 -17.61
N ASP A 339 31.74 41.60 -17.24
CA ASP A 339 31.51 42.36 -16.02
C ASP A 339 30.09 42.97 -15.88
N LEU A 340 29.70 43.35 -14.65
CA LEU A 340 28.54 44.19 -14.33
C LEU A 340 28.97 45.38 -13.44
N PRO A 341 28.52 46.63 -13.73
CA PRO A 341 28.85 47.78 -12.90
C PRO A 341 27.79 48.10 -11.84
N THR A 342 28.30 48.67 -10.75
CA THR A 342 27.62 49.16 -9.55
C THR A 342 26.93 50.52 -9.76
N SER A 343 25.68 50.68 -9.31
CA SER A 343 25.20 51.88 -8.60
C SER A 343 23.71 51.77 -8.23
N LEU A 344 23.41 51.56 -6.93
CA LEU A 344 22.42 52.34 -6.18
C LEU A 344 22.46 51.93 -4.70
N MET A 345 23.01 52.85 -3.89
CA MET A 345 23.20 52.76 -2.46
C MET A 345 21.89 53.01 -1.68
N LYS A 346 21.69 52.16 -0.65
CA LYS A 346 21.35 52.49 0.76
C LYS A 346 20.03 53.20 1.06
N PHE A 347 19.16 52.53 1.82
CA PHE A 347 18.54 53.10 3.02
C PHE A 347 18.51 52.07 4.17
N PHE A 348 19.39 52.33 5.16
CA PHE A 348 19.33 52.09 6.61
C PHE A 348 19.22 50.68 7.21
N ALA A 349 20.35 50.23 7.75
CA ALA A 349 20.43 49.54 9.03
C ALA A 349 20.47 50.59 10.16
N VAL A 350 19.90 50.26 11.34
CA VAL A 350 20.47 50.49 12.69
C VAL A 350 19.46 50.04 13.75
N LEU A 351 19.86 49.03 14.54
CA LEU A 351 19.57 48.72 15.96
C LEU A 351 19.25 47.23 16.24
N ILE A 352 20.32 46.48 16.51
CA ILE A 352 20.39 45.42 17.54
C ILE A 352 20.83 46.18 18.84
N PRO A 353 20.45 45.88 20.11
CA PRO A 353 19.80 44.69 20.69
C PRO A 353 18.65 44.98 21.71
N LEU A 354 17.72 44.03 21.89
CA LEU A 354 17.10 43.78 23.21
C LEU A 354 16.90 42.27 23.39
N ALA A 355 17.94 41.61 23.90
CA ALA A 355 17.75 40.36 24.60
C ALA A 355 17.10 40.66 25.97
N ALA A 356 16.24 39.75 26.42
CA ALA A 356 15.59 39.72 27.73
C ALA A 356 14.37 40.63 27.94
N ALA A 357 13.22 40.28 27.34
CA ALA A 357 11.89 40.44 27.95
C ALA A 357 10.78 39.72 27.17
N VAL A 358 10.89 38.41 26.93
CA VAL A 358 9.71 37.52 26.91
C VAL A 358 10.11 36.16 27.50
N LEU A 359 10.52 36.16 28.77
CA LEU A 359 10.07 35.10 29.67
C LEU A 359 8.63 35.46 30.07
N ALA A 360 7.72 35.27 29.13
CA ALA A 360 6.33 35.02 29.42
C ALA A 360 6.05 33.69 28.76
N VAL A 361 5.82 32.67 29.59
CA VAL A 361 5.06 31.50 29.19
C VAL A 361 3.59 31.89 29.32
N PRO A 362 2.82 32.06 28.24
CA PRO A 362 1.38 31.83 28.28
C PRO A 362 1.20 30.34 27.92
N SER A 363 0.99 29.43 28.88
CA SER A 363 -0.23 29.19 29.65
C SER A 363 -1.46 28.93 28.76
N LYS A 364 -1.86 27.65 28.72
CA LYS A 364 -2.97 27.01 27.98
C LYS A 364 -2.82 26.98 26.46
N SER A 365 -2.86 25.78 25.88
CA SER A 365 -3.23 25.62 24.47
C SER A 365 -4.56 26.34 24.27
N GLU A 366 -4.61 27.35 23.40
CA GLU A 366 -5.86 28.04 23.10
C GLU A 366 -6.88 27.02 22.59
N GLU A 367 -7.88 26.72 23.43
CA GLU A 367 -9.05 25.96 23.02
C GLU A 367 -9.79 26.76 21.97
N CYS A 368 -10.33 26.07 20.97
CA CYS A 368 -11.02 26.72 19.88
C CYS A 368 -12.31 27.39 20.37
N THR A 369 -12.67 28.49 19.72
CA THR A 369 -13.92 29.19 20.02
C THR A 369 -15.08 28.46 19.32
N ASN A 370 -16.00 27.90 20.11
CA ASN A 370 -17.20 27.18 19.64
C ASN A 370 -16.93 25.81 18.96
N PRO A 371 -16.49 24.79 19.72
CA PRO A 371 -16.26 23.45 19.17
C PRO A 371 -17.56 22.79 18.68
N GLU A 372 -17.50 22.16 17.50
CA GLU A 372 -18.59 21.32 16.98
C GLU A 372 -18.90 20.19 17.97
N ILE A 373 -20.18 19.88 18.16
CA ILE A 373 -20.59 18.76 19.02
C ILE A 373 -20.82 17.54 18.13
N ARG A 374 -20.04 16.49 18.37
CA ARG A 374 -20.22 15.17 17.78
C ARG A 374 -21.22 14.38 18.59
N VAL A 375 -22.28 13.91 17.95
CA VAL A 375 -23.40 13.25 18.64
C VAL A 375 -23.60 11.80 18.19
N GLU A 376 -24.23 11.00 19.04
CA GLU A 376 -24.57 9.62 18.68
C GLU A 376 -25.67 9.59 17.60
N TRP A 377 -25.53 8.75 16.55
CA TRP A 377 -26.45 8.69 15.41
C TRP A 377 -27.94 8.66 15.78
N ARG A 378 -28.31 7.92 16.82
CA ARG A 378 -29.72 7.72 17.20
C ARG A 378 -30.34 8.98 17.80
N SER A 379 -29.54 9.95 18.22
CA SER A 379 -30.02 11.25 18.71
C SER A 379 -30.51 12.17 17.59
N LEU A 380 -30.16 11.90 16.33
CA LEU A 380 -30.54 12.75 15.19
C LEU A 380 -32.03 12.61 14.88
N THR A 381 -32.64 13.73 14.50
CA THR A 381 -33.94 13.75 13.82
C THR A 381 -33.86 13.10 12.44
N GLN A 382 -34.98 12.62 11.91
CA GLN A 382 -34.99 12.00 10.56
C GLN A 382 -34.52 12.96 9.46
N ASP A 383 -34.82 14.26 9.57
CA ASP A 383 -34.36 15.26 8.59
C ASP A 383 -32.83 15.43 8.60
N GLN A 384 -32.21 15.41 9.79
CA GLN A 384 -30.76 15.41 9.91
C GLN A 384 -30.13 14.14 9.32
N ARG A 385 -30.74 12.97 9.57
CA ARG A 385 -30.30 11.69 8.97
C ARG A 385 -30.39 11.74 7.45
N ASN A 386 -31.50 12.25 6.92
CA ASN A 386 -31.70 12.43 5.47
C ASN A 386 -30.67 13.39 4.87
N SER A 387 -30.38 14.50 5.55
CA SER A 387 -29.34 15.48 5.16
C SER A 387 -27.96 14.83 5.11
N TYR A 388 -27.61 14.01 6.10
CA TYR A 388 -26.35 13.25 6.14
C TYR A 388 -26.22 12.33 4.92
N HIS A 389 -27.22 11.48 4.65
CA HIS A 389 -27.20 10.58 3.50
C HIS A 389 -27.09 11.32 2.16
N LYS A 390 -27.79 12.44 2.02
CA LYS A 390 -27.72 13.29 0.82
C LYS A 390 -26.29 13.81 0.60
N ALA A 391 -25.64 14.29 1.67
CA ALA A 391 -24.28 14.81 1.58
C ALA A 391 -23.24 13.72 1.26
N VAL A 392 -23.39 12.53 1.85
CA VAL A 392 -22.55 11.37 1.51
C VAL A 392 -22.62 11.03 0.02
N LYS A 393 -23.82 10.96 -0.56
CA LYS A 393 -24.02 10.70 -1.99
C LYS A 393 -23.47 11.83 -2.86
N CYS A 394 -23.62 13.08 -2.42
CA CYS A 394 -23.05 14.22 -3.12
C CYS A 394 -21.53 14.11 -3.27
N LEU A 395 -20.81 13.52 -2.31
CA LEU A 395 -19.35 13.35 -2.42
C LEU A 395 -18.94 12.41 -3.57
N GLN A 396 -19.82 11.53 -4.04
CA GLN A 396 -19.59 10.73 -5.26
C GLN A 396 -19.59 11.57 -6.55
N THR A 397 -20.15 12.78 -6.49
CA THR A 397 -20.26 13.69 -7.65
C THR A 397 -19.15 14.74 -7.67
N LYS A 398 -18.42 14.91 -6.57
CA LYS A 398 -17.39 15.95 -6.44
C LYS A 398 -16.06 15.43 -6.98
N PRO A 399 -15.34 16.20 -7.81
CA PRO A 399 -14.01 15.81 -8.24
C PRO A 399 -13.06 15.82 -7.05
N SER A 400 -12.23 14.77 -6.96
CA SER A 400 -11.19 14.70 -5.94
C SER A 400 -9.93 15.48 -6.31
N GLY A 401 -9.73 15.81 -7.59
CA GLY A 401 -8.46 16.29 -8.12
C GLY A 401 -7.49 15.18 -8.51
N VAL A 402 -7.87 13.91 -8.30
CA VAL A 402 -7.21 12.72 -8.87
C VAL A 402 -8.06 12.20 -10.02
N GLU A 403 -7.44 11.94 -11.16
CA GLU A 403 -8.14 11.51 -12.38
C GLU A 403 -8.95 10.23 -12.13
N GLY A 404 -10.22 10.25 -12.52
CA GLY A 404 -11.13 9.11 -12.40
C GLY A 404 -11.67 8.82 -10.99
N LEU A 405 -11.30 9.62 -9.97
CA LEU A 405 -11.79 9.43 -8.59
C LEU A 405 -12.66 10.59 -8.13
N SER A 406 -13.83 10.26 -7.57
CA SER A 406 -14.62 11.22 -6.80
C SER A 406 -14.00 11.48 -5.43
N GLN A 407 -14.43 12.54 -4.74
CA GLN A 407 -14.02 12.76 -3.34
C GLN A 407 -14.42 11.58 -2.44
N TYR A 408 -15.51 10.87 -2.76
CA TYR A 408 -15.88 9.64 -2.06
C TYR A 408 -14.82 8.55 -2.26
N ASP A 409 -14.48 8.25 -3.51
CA ASP A 409 -13.52 7.19 -3.86
C ASP A 409 -12.11 7.48 -3.31
N LEU A 410 -11.74 8.76 -3.21
CA LEU A 410 -10.43 9.16 -2.70
C LEU A 410 -10.20 8.71 -1.25
N PHE A 411 -11.23 8.68 -0.39
CA PHE A 411 -11.06 8.17 0.97
C PHE A 411 -10.67 6.68 0.96
N ALA A 412 -11.35 5.86 0.17
CA ALA A 412 -11.01 4.44 0.06
C ALA A 412 -9.61 4.24 -0.54
N LYS A 413 -9.24 5.00 -1.59
CA LYS A 413 -7.89 4.96 -2.18
C LYS A 413 -6.83 5.35 -1.14
N ARG A 414 -6.99 6.45 -0.41
CA ARG A 414 -5.98 6.91 0.56
C ARG A 414 -5.79 5.97 1.74
N HIS A 415 -6.86 5.33 2.18
CA HIS A 415 -6.75 4.34 3.24
C HIS A 415 -6.00 3.09 2.77
N VAL A 416 -6.18 2.68 1.51
CA VAL A 416 -5.38 1.60 0.90
C VAL A 416 -3.91 2.02 0.76
N ASP A 417 -3.65 3.17 0.13
CA ASP A 417 -2.29 3.69 -0.16
C ASP A 417 -1.42 3.92 1.09
N LEU A 418 -2.06 4.08 2.25
CA LEU A 418 -1.38 4.41 3.50
C LEU A 418 -1.56 3.32 4.55
N PHE A 419 -2.13 2.16 4.19
CA PHE A 419 -2.58 1.15 5.16
C PHE A 419 -1.48 0.74 6.15
N GLY A 420 -0.26 0.49 5.66
CA GLY A 420 0.89 0.11 6.48
C GLY A 420 1.46 1.22 7.36
N ASN A 421 1.15 2.48 7.05
CA ASN A 421 1.57 3.66 7.81
C ASN A 421 0.56 4.10 8.88
N ILE A 422 -0.64 3.52 8.85
CA ILE A 422 -1.77 3.97 9.67
C ILE A 422 -2.38 2.84 10.50
N HIS A 423 -2.00 1.58 10.28
CA HIS A 423 -2.43 0.43 11.09
C HIS A 423 -1.26 -0.26 11.78
N TYR A 424 -1.52 -0.82 12.97
CA TYR A 424 -0.57 -1.50 13.84
C TYR A 424 0.64 -0.61 14.20
N VAL A 425 0.39 0.70 14.29
CA VAL A 425 1.36 1.74 14.61
C VAL A 425 0.70 2.84 15.44
N ALA A 426 1.52 3.63 16.14
CA ALA A 426 1.06 4.75 16.97
C ALA A 426 0.23 5.80 16.19
N ALA A 427 0.46 5.92 14.88
CA ALA A 427 -0.25 6.86 14.02
C ALA A 427 -1.72 6.49 13.79
N PHE A 428 -2.15 5.28 14.16
CA PHE A 428 -3.53 4.79 13.98
C PHE A 428 -4.58 5.80 14.46
N LEU A 429 -4.54 6.19 15.74
CA LEU A 429 -5.53 7.10 16.30
C LEU A 429 -5.48 8.52 15.69
N PRO A 430 -4.34 9.23 15.66
CA PRO A 430 -4.29 10.58 15.12
C PRO A 430 -4.59 10.65 13.61
N TRP A 431 -4.18 9.64 12.83
CA TRP A 431 -4.49 9.61 11.39
C TRP A 431 -6.00 9.48 11.15
N HIS A 432 -6.65 8.50 11.77
CA HIS A 432 -8.10 8.27 11.60
C HIS A 432 -8.95 9.42 12.16
N ARG A 433 -8.50 10.07 13.23
CA ARG A 433 -9.07 11.33 13.76
C ARG A 433 -9.07 12.43 12.70
N TYR A 434 -7.92 12.71 12.10
CA TYR A 434 -7.80 13.77 11.08
C TYR A 434 -8.51 13.41 9.78
N PHE A 435 -8.48 12.14 9.40
CA PHE A 435 -9.18 11.61 8.23
C PHE A 435 -10.71 11.74 8.36
N SER A 436 -11.26 11.43 9.53
CA SER A 436 -12.69 11.62 9.81
C SER A 436 -13.08 13.11 9.88
N ARG A 437 -12.18 13.95 10.40
CA ARG A 437 -12.33 15.41 10.36
C ARG A 437 -12.41 15.93 8.93
N ALA A 438 -11.55 15.44 8.04
CA ALA A 438 -11.54 15.84 6.63
C ALA A 438 -12.86 15.48 5.94
N ARG A 439 -13.39 14.27 6.21
CA ARG A 439 -14.70 13.84 5.70
C ARG A 439 -15.83 14.77 6.13
N GLY A 440 -15.91 15.12 7.41
CA GLY A 440 -16.92 16.04 7.94
C GLY A 440 -16.87 17.42 7.27
N GLN A 441 -15.66 17.96 7.06
CA GLN A 441 -15.49 19.24 6.37
C GLN A 441 -15.90 19.20 4.90
N LEU A 442 -15.60 18.13 4.18
CA LEU A 442 -16.05 17.98 2.78
C LEU A 442 -17.57 17.81 2.68
N MET A 443 -18.22 17.16 3.65
CA MET A 443 -19.68 17.05 3.69
C MET A 443 -20.39 18.41 3.75
N LYS A 444 -19.78 19.43 4.37
CA LYS A 444 -20.32 20.80 4.38
C LYS A 444 -20.41 21.42 2.98
N GLN A 445 -19.47 21.11 2.10
CA GLN A 445 -19.50 21.54 0.70
C GLN A 445 -20.65 20.89 -0.09
N CYS A 446 -21.22 19.82 0.45
CA CYS A 446 -22.42 19.15 -0.03
C CYS A 446 -23.71 19.61 0.67
N GLY A 447 -23.64 20.71 1.43
CA GLY A 447 -24.79 21.31 2.11
C GLY A 447 -25.20 20.58 3.39
N TYR A 448 -24.32 19.76 3.97
CA TYR A 448 -24.55 19.19 5.29
C TYR A 448 -24.34 20.25 6.38
N ASP A 449 -25.39 20.54 7.13
CA ASP A 449 -25.43 21.48 8.25
C ASP A 449 -25.67 20.78 9.61
N GLY A 450 -25.83 19.46 9.60
CA GLY A 450 -25.98 18.65 10.81
C GLY A 450 -24.69 18.49 11.60
N PRO A 451 -24.78 17.92 12.82
CA PRO A 451 -23.61 17.65 13.64
C PRO A 451 -22.74 16.54 13.02
N ASP A 452 -21.45 16.52 13.35
CA ASP A 452 -20.62 15.32 13.15
C ASP A 452 -21.23 14.18 14.01
N ILE A 453 -21.08 12.93 13.57
CA ILE A 453 -21.76 11.80 14.19
C ILE A 453 -20.84 10.63 14.51
N TYR A 454 -21.15 9.89 15.56
CA TYR A 454 -20.53 8.61 15.87
C TYR A 454 -21.57 7.52 16.11
N TRP A 455 -21.13 6.27 16.05
CA TRP A 455 -21.96 5.12 16.36
C TRP A 455 -21.46 4.40 17.62
N ASP A 456 -22.28 4.45 18.67
CA ASP A 456 -22.01 3.69 19.89
C ASP A 456 -22.46 2.23 19.73
N TRP A 457 -21.57 1.42 19.16
CA TRP A 457 -21.78 -0.02 18.97
C TRP A 457 -21.82 -0.81 20.29
N THR A 458 -21.45 -0.22 21.44
CA THR A 458 -21.54 -0.94 22.73
C THR A 458 -23.00 -1.28 23.07
N LYS A 459 -23.95 -0.49 22.54
CA LYS A 459 -25.40 -0.68 22.65
C LYS A 459 -25.91 -1.84 21.80
N ASP A 460 -25.16 -2.24 20.78
CA ASP A 460 -25.55 -3.28 19.82
C ASP A 460 -24.79 -4.59 20.01
N VAL A 461 -23.94 -4.64 21.04
CA VAL A 461 -23.00 -5.74 21.27
C VAL A 461 -23.67 -7.11 21.29
N ASN A 462 -24.95 -7.20 21.66
CA ASN A 462 -25.75 -8.43 21.73
C ASN A 462 -26.38 -8.85 20.40
N ASN A 463 -26.64 -7.91 19.50
CA ASN A 463 -27.08 -8.21 18.14
C ASN A 463 -26.87 -7.00 17.22
N MET A 464 -25.69 -6.95 16.59
CA MET A 464 -25.31 -5.90 15.64
C MET A 464 -26.33 -5.74 14.50
N GLU A 465 -26.81 -6.82 13.88
CA GLU A 465 -27.74 -6.81 12.75
C GLU A 465 -29.09 -6.17 13.10
N SER A 466 -29.52 -6.28 14.35
CA SER A 466 -30.76 -5.67 14.83
C SER A 466 -30.65 -4.18 15.19
N SER A 467 -29.44 -3.61 15.11
CA SER A 467 -29.22 -2.20 15.43
C SER A 467 -30.02 -1.27 14.52
N GLU A 468 -30.53 -0.17 15.08
CA GLU A 468 -31.13 0.92 14.31
C GLU A 468 -30.17 1.48 13.23
N MET A 469 -28.85 1.28 13.40
CA MET A 469 -27.86 1.60 12.37
C MET A 469 -28.11 0.89 11.04
N PHE A 470 -28.78 -0.25 11.04
CA PHE A 470 -29.05 -1.06 9.85
C PHE A 470 -30.51 -1.00 9.42
N ASP A 471 -31.33 -0.16 10.07
CA ASP A 471 -32.69 0.12 9.64
C ASP A 471 -32.69 0.80 8.26
N PRO A 472 -33.58 0.42 7.33
CA PRO A 472 -33.59 0.95 5.97
C PRO A 472 -34.07 2.41 5.86
N VAL A 473 -34.71 2.96 6.88
CA VAL A 473 -35.21 4.35 6.88
C VAL A 473 -34.38 5.21 7.82
N LYS A 474 -34.14 4.69 9.01
CA LYS A 474 -33.48 5.36 10.12
C LYS A 474 -31.96 5.22 10.12
N GLY A 475 -31.41 4.29 9.33
CA GLY A 475 -30.00 3.93 9.34
C GLY A 475 -29.40 3.81 7.94
N PHE A 476 -28.52 2.84 7.77
CA PHE A 476 -27.61 2.70 6.63
C PHE A 476 -27.94 1.49 5.76
N GLY A 477 -29.08 0.83 6.00
CA GLY A 477 -29.46 -0.42 5.34
C GLY A 477 -28.78 -1.66 5.92
N GLY A 478 -29.41 -2.82 5.71
CA GLY A 478 -29.06 -4.08 6.36
C GLY A 478 -27.87 -4.84 5.78
N THR A 479 -27.84 -6.12 6.10
CA THR A 479 -26.90 -7.09 5.50
C THR A 479 -27.12 -7.19 3.98
N GLY A 480 -26.09 -7.67 3.29
CA GLY A 480 -26.14 -7.86 1.85
C GLY A 480 -26.95 -9.08 1.44
N LYS A 481 -27.68 -8.96 0.32
CA LYS A 481 -28.33 -10.08 -0.37
C LYS A 481 -27.50 -10.48 -1.58
N GLN A 482 -27.28 -11.79 -1.73
CA GLN A 482 -26.63 -12.36 -2.90
C GLN A 482 -27.35 -11.93 -4.18
N THR A 483 -26.63 -11.19 -5.01
CA THR A 483 -27.12 -10.59 -6.25
C THR A 483 -26.16 -10.96 -7.36
N LYS A 484 -26.69 -11.56 -8.43
CA LYS A 484 -25.90 -11.91 -9.61
C LYS A 484 -25.80 -10.70 -10.53
N THR A 485 -24.58 -10.23 -10.77
CA THR A 485 -24.29 -9.14 -11.72
C THR A 485 -23.20 -9.61 -12.67
N ASN A 486 -23.48 -9.70 -13.97
CA ASN A 486 -22.50 -10.05 -15.02
C ASN A 486 -21.56 -11.23 -14.63
N ASN A 487 -22.13 -12.39 -14.30
CA ASN A 487 -21.44 -13.61 -13.83
C ASN A 487 -20.68 -13.53 -12.49
N THR A 488 -20.77 -12.42 -11.76
CA THR A 488 -20.22 -12.28 -10.40
C THR A 488 -21.36 -12.29 -9.38
N THR A 489 -21.20 -13.03 -8.29
CA THR A 489 -22.14 -13.01 -7.16
C THR A 489 -21.63 -12.00 -6.12
N LEU A 490 -22.40 -10.94 -5.88
CA LEU A 490 -22.09 -9.88 -4.93
C LEU A 490 -23.08 -9.92 -3.76
N ASN A 491 -22.63 -9.60 -2.55
CA ASN A 491 -23.49 -9.48 -1.36
C ASN A 491 -23.97 -8.04 -1.20
N CYS A 492 -24.76 -7.55 -2.15
CA CYS A 492 -25.18 -6.15 -2.19
C CYS A 492 -26.13 -5.79 -1.05
N VAL A 493 -25.90 -4.67 -0.37
CA VAL A 493 -26.85 -4.11 0.59
C VAL A 493 -28.23 -4.00 -0.07
N ASN A 494 -29.23 -4.61 0.56
CA ASN A 494 -30.52 -4.86 -0.08
C ASN A 494 -31.44 -3.62 -0.04
N ASP A 495 -31.35 -2.83 1.02
CA ASP A 495 -32.31 -1.78 1.35
C ASP A 495 -31.63 -0.50 1.88
N GLY A 496 -32.47 0.49 2.14
CA GLY A 496 -32.07 1.78 2.69
C GLY A 496 -31.24 2.68 1.78
N PRO A 497 -30.60 3.72 2.35
CA PRO A 497 -29.99 4.81 1.58
C PRO A 497 -28.83 4.38 0.69
N TYR A 498 -28.25 3.19 0.92
CA TYR A 498 -27.11 2.66 0.15
C TYR A 498 -27.42 1.31 -0.50
N GLY A 499 -28.69 0.88 -0.47
CA GLY A 499 -29.13 -0.36 -1.10
C GLY A 499 -29.17 -0.27 -2.63
N LEU A 500 -29.44 -1.40 -3.28
CA LEU A 500 -29.47 -1.54 -4.75
C LEU A 500 -30.35 -0.52 -5.50
N ARG A 501 -31.41 -0.02 -4.86
CA ARG A 501 -32.37 0.93 -5.48
C ARG A 501 -32.06 2.40 -5.18
N SER A 502 -30.96 2.68 -4.49
CA SER A 502 -30.69 3.99 -3.90
C SER A 502 -29.87 4.94 -4.78
N ASN A 503 -29.56 4.54 -6.03
CA ASN A 503 -28.64 5.21 -6.94
C ASN A 503 -27.26 5.48 -6.31
N PHE A 504 -26.83 4.58 -5.43
CA PHE A 504 -25.50 4.59 -4.83
C PHE A 504 -24.68 3.46 -5.44
N THR A 505 -23.49 3.78 -5.96
CA THR A 505 -22.61 2.79 -6.60
C THR A 505 -21.18 3.18 -6.32
N LEU A 506 -20.40 2.24 -5.78
CA LEU A 506 -18.96 2.40 -5.60
C LEU A 506 -18.31 2.38 -6.97
N SER A 507 -17.39 3.30 -7.25
CA SER A 507 -16.70 3.39 -8.55
C SER A 507 -15.27 2.87 -8.49
N TRP A 508 -14.67 2.91 -7.29
CA TRP A 508 -13.35 2.37 -6.99
C TRP A 508 -13.47 1.27 -5.91
N PRO A 509 -12.56 0.27 -5.85
CA PRO A 509 -11.58 -0.10 -6.89
C PRO A 509 -12.23 -0.67 -8.16
N GLN A 510 -13.53 -0.96 -8.11
CA GLN A 510 -14.32 -1.41 -9.25
C GLN A 510 -15.76 -0.92 -9.11
N LYS A 511 -16.45 -0.75 -10.24
CA LYS A 511 -17.84 -0.31 -10.24
C LYS A 511 -18.78 -1.39 -9.73
N ARG A 512 -19.36 -1.22 -8.54
CA ARG A 512 -20.23 -2.22 -7.89
C ARG A 512 -21.14 -1.64 -6.80
N CYS A 513 -22.06 -2.45 -6.31
CA CYS A 513 -22.84 -2.14 -5.11
C CYS A 513 -21.96 -2.16 -3.84
N LEU A 514 -22.40 -1.45 -2.80
CA LEU A 514 -21.91 -1.64 -1.44
C LEU A 514 -22.27 -3.04 -0.94
N GLN A 515 -21.31 -3.72 -0.31
CA GLN A 515 -21.46 -5.09 0.15
C GLN A 515 -21.27 -5.21 1.66
N ARG A 516 -22.18 -5.93 2.31
CA ARG A 516 -22.10 -6.31 3.74
C ARG A 516 -22.47 -7.78 3.88
N ASN A 517 -21.89 -8.48 4.84
CA ASN A 517 -22.24 -9.87 5.08
C ASN A 517 -21.93 -10.21 6.53
N PHE A 518 -22.84 -9.82 7.42
CA PHE A 518 -22.62 -9.88 8.85
C PHE A 518 -22.12 -11.27 9.27
N ASP A 519 -20.84 -11.37 9.67
CA ASP A 519 -20.22 -12.63 10.08
C ASP A 519 -20.40 -12.80 11.59
N MET A 520 -21.66 -12.92 12.00
CA MET A 520 -22.01 -13.23 13.37
C MET A 520 -21.78 -14.73 13.59
N ARG A 521 -20.64 -15.14 14.14
CA ARG A 521 -20.41 -16.55 14.51
C ARG A 521 -20.41 -16.76 16.01
N PRO A 522 -21.34 -17.57 16.53
CA PRO A 522 -21.05 -18.53 17.59
C PRO A 522 -20.68 -19.88 16.95
N ARG A 523 -19.63 -20.54 17.46
CA ARG A 523 -19.29 -21.92 17.03
C ARG A 523 -20.39 -22.91 17.49
N ARG A 524 -21.32 -23.26 16.57
CA ARG A 524 -22.27 -24.41 16.51
C ARG A 524 -23.45 -24.42 17.53
N ARG A 525 -24.65 -25.00 17.29
CA ARG A 525 -25.39 -25.58 16.14
C ARG A 525 -26.85 -25.86 16.60
N THR A 526 -27.86 -25.22 16.02
CA THR A 526 -29.20 -25.79 15.72
C THR A 526 -29.68 -25.16 14.39
N TRP A 527 -30.66 -25.77 13.72
CA TRP A 527 -31.09 -25.38 12.36
C TRP A 527 -32.16 -24.27 12.34
N TRP A 528 -32.50 -23.68 13.48
CA TRP A 528 -33.51 -22.61 13.60
C TRP A 528 -32.99 -21.33 14.29
N ASP A 529 -31.76 -21.32 14.81
CA ASP A 529 -31.22 -20.13 15.48
C ASP A 529 -30.43 -19.26 14.49
N LYS A 530 -30.87 -18.01 14.30
CA LYS A 530 -30.07 -16.96 13.65
C LYS A 530 -28.87 -16.68 14.55
N PRO A 531 -27.63 -16.68 14.03
CA PRO A 531 -26.49 -16.44 14.87
C PRO A 531 -26.45 -14.95 15.21
N THR A 532 -26.65 -14.62 16.48
CA THR A 532 -26.44 -13.27 16.99
C THR A 532 -25.24 -13.27 17.91
N SER A 533 -24.68 -12.08 18.12
CA SER A 533 -23.71 -11.86 19.17
C SER A 533 -24.31 -12.20 20.57
N PRO A 534 -23.53 -12.15 21.68
CA PRO A 534 -22.68 -11.03 22.01
C PRO A 534 -21.20 -11.16 21.61
N SER A 535 -20.61 -10.04 21.19
CA SER A 535 -19.18 -9.93 20.91
C SER A 535 -18.47 -9.34 22.10
N THR A 536 -17.54 -10.08 22.68
CA THR A 536 -16.84 -9.60 23.88
C THR A 536 -15.79 -8.52 23.56
N ARG A 537 -15.30 -8.46 22.32
CA ARG A 537 -14.18 -7.57 21.90
C ARG A 537 -14.57 -6.10 21.73
N HIS A 538 -15.86 -5.80 21.71
CA HIS A 538 -16.39 -4.43 21.69
C HIS A 538 -17.55 -4.30 22.70
N SER A 539 -17.48 -5.06 23.79
CA SER A 539 -18.40 -4.92 24.92
C SER A 539 -18.00 -3.77 25.84
N GLN A 540 -18.94 -3.24 26.62
CA GLN A 540 -18.62 -2.24 27.65
C GLN A 540 -17.51 -2.72 28.59
N THR A 541 -17.53 -4.01 28.99
CA THR A 541 -16.46 -4.61 29.81
C THR A 541 -15.08 -4.51 29.14
N GLN A 542 -14.99 -4.74 27.83
CA GLN A 542 -13.72 -4.59 27.11
C GLN A 542 -13.28 -3.13 27.08
N ILE A 543 -14.22 -2.18 26.90
CA ILE A 543 -13.92 -0.75 26.94
C ILE A 543 -13.45 -0.30 28.31
N ASP A 544 -14.07 -0.79 29.38
CA ASP A 544 -13.62 -0.52 30.74
C ASP A 544 -12.22 -1.06 31.00
N ASN A 545 -11.86 -2.21 30.41
CA ASN A 545 -10.53 -2.79 30.51
C ASN A 545 -9.47 -2.01 29.72
N ILE A 546 -9.78 -1.57 28.50
CA ILE A 546 -8.89 -0.70 27.70
C ILE A 546 -8.69 0.64 28.40
N ASN A 547 -9.75 1.21 28.96
CA ASN A 547 -9.71 2.48 29.67
C ASN A 547 -8.84 2.49 30.93
N LYS A 548 -8.53 1.32 31.51
CA LYS A 548 -7.59 1.18 32.64
C LYS A 548 -6.13 1.34 32.23
N LYS A 549 -5.79 1.23 30.93
CA LYS A 549 -4.43 1.46 30.45
C LYS A 549 -4.05 2.91 30.71
N THR A 550 -2.91 3.15 31.34
CA THR A 550 -2.47 4.50 31.72
C THR A 550 -1.49 5.11 30.73
N LYS A 551 -0.97 4.31 29.81
CA LYS A 551 -0.01 4.71 28.78
C LYS A 551 -0.61 4.57 27.39
N PHE A 552 -0.36 5.55 26.54
CA PHE A 552 -0.80 5.54 25.15
C PHE A 552 -0.33 4.28 24.41
N ALA A 553 0.94 3.89 24.59
CA ALA A 553 1.53 2.70 23.96
C ALA A 553 0.83 1.37 24.29
N ASP A 554 0.10 1.29 25.41
CA ASP A 554 -0.72 0.13 25.76
C ASP A 554 -2.20 0.32 25.37
N PHE A 555 -2.65 1.56 25.26
CA PHE A 555 -4.03 1.93 24.97
C PHE A 555 -4.38 1.80 23.48
N TRP A 556 -3.59 2.42 22.60
CA TRP A 556 -3.90 2.43 21.16
C TRP A 556 -3.95 1.03 20.53
N PRO A 557 -3.02 0.08 20.82
CA PRO A 557 -3.09 -1.23 20.17
C PRO A 557 -4.24 -2.05 20.73
N ALA A 558 -4.57 -1.89 22.01
CA ALA A 558 -5.72 -2.56 22.62
C ALA A 558 -7.06 -2.06 22.05
N LEU A 559 -7.11 -0.79 21.62
CA LEU A 559 -8.27 -0.20 20.95
C LEU A 559 -8.37 -0.63 19.48
N GLU A 560 -7.25 -0.63 18.75
CA GLU A 560 -7.15 -1.08 17.34
C GLU A 560 -7.43 -2.58 17.19
N GLU A 561 -6.67 -3.42 17.89
CA GLU A 561 -6.79 -4.88 17.84
C GLU A 561 -8.00 -5.41 18.61
N GLY A 562 -8.68 -4.58 19.40
CA GLY A 562 -9.85 -4.97 20.16
C GLY A 562 -11.13 -4.58 19.43
N PRO A 563 -11.79 -3.50 19.87
CA PRO A 563 -13.09 -3.10 19.35
C PRO A 563 -13.08 -2.62 17.91
N HIS A 564 -12.02 -1.94 17.45
CA HIS A 564 -11.90 -1.50 16.06
C HIS A 564 -11.95 -2.70 15.10
N ASP A 565 -11.02 -3.63 15.25
CA ASP A 565 -10.99 -4.87 14.47
C ASP A 565 -12.31 -5.64 14.56
N SER A 566 -12.93 -5.68 15.74
CA SER A 566 -14.17 -6.44 15.96
C SER A 566 -15.31 -5.94 15.06
N VAL A 567 -15.54 -4.64 15.01
CA VAL A 567 -16.68 -4.07 14.28
C VAL A 567 -16.46 -4.17 12.77
N HIS A 568 -15.24 -3.91 12.28
CA HIS A 568 -14.88 -4.13 10.88
C HIS A 568 -15.16 -5.58 10.44
N ASN A 569 -14.73 -6.56 11.24
CA ASN A 569 -14.93 -7.98 10.96
C ASN A 569 -16.39 -8.42 11.04
N GLU A 570 -17.16 -7.88 11.98
CA GLU A 570 -18.57 -8.26 12.15
C GLU A 570 -19.46 -7.74 11.03
N ILE A 571 -19.18 -6.55 10.47
CA ILE A 571 -19.91 -6.05 9.29
C ILE A 571 -19.48 -6.81 8.01
N ASN A 572 -18.18 -7.11 7.92
CA ASN A 572 -17.55 -7.91 6.86
C ASN A 572 -17.66 -7.30 5.44
N ASN A 573 -17.19 -8.03 4.42
CA ASN A 573 -17.05 -7.58 3.03
C ASN A 573 -16.31 -6.24 2.95
N ASP A 574 -17.01 -5.17 2.57
CA ASP A 574 -16.39 -3.86 2.33
C ASP A 574 -15.81 -3.30 3.64
N MET A 575 -16.56 -3.40 4.75
CA MET A 575 -16.03 -2.97 6.06
C MET A 575 -14.84 -3.81 6.55
N ALA A 576 -14.61 -5.03 6.08
CA ALA A 576 -13.45 -5.82 6.50
C ALA A 576 -12.25 -5.68 5.56
N ALA A 577 -12.36 -4.91 4.48
CA ALA A 577 -11.31 -4.74 3.49
C ALA A 577 -10.42 -3.52 3.79
N SER A 578 -9.25 -3.47 3.15
CA SER A 578 -8.38 -2.28 3.19
C SER A 578 -9.01 -1.05 2.54
N PHE A 579 -10.04 -1.22 1.69
CA PHE A 579 -10.85 -0.13 1.15
C PHE A 579 -12.12 0.13 1.98
N SER A 580 -12.14 -0.24 3.27
CA SER A 580 -13.32 -0.08 4.15
C SER A 580 -13.95 1.32 4.22
N PRO A 581 -13.28 2.45 3.94
CA PRO A 581 -13.97 3.73 3.76
C PRO A 581 -15.02 3.77 2.65
N ASP A 582 -15.06 2.76 1.76
CA ASP A 582 -16.15 2.56 0.81
C ASP A 582 -17.50 2.29 1.50
N ASP A 583 -17.49 1.70 2.69
CA ASP A 583 -18.68 1.61 3.51
C ASP A 583 -18.80 2.85 4.39
N VAL A 584 -19.94 3.54 4.25
CA VAL A 584 -20.24 4.78 4.97
C VAL A 584 -20.12 4.63 6.49
N LEU A 585 -20.35 3.42 7.02
CA LEU A 585 -20.21 3.13 8.45
C LEU A 585 -18.78 3.30 8.97
N PHE A 586 -17.77 3.26 8.11
CA PHE A 586 -16.36 3.48 8.46
C PHE A 586 -16.18 4.73 9.32
N PHE A 587 -16.72 5.86 8.89
CA PHE A 587 -16.51 7.13 9.60
C PHE A 587 -17.26 7.20 10.92
N LEU A 588 -18.45 6.61 11.03
CA LEU A 588 -19.19 6.55 12.29
C LEU A 588 -18.50 5.63 13.29
N HIS A 589 -17.95 4.52 12.80
CA HIS A 589 -17.15 3.59 13.58
C HIS A 589 -15.87 4.27 14.10
N HIS A 590 -15.09 4.89 13.21
CA HIS A 590 -13.85 5.59 13.55
C HIS A 590 -14.07 6.83 14.41
N ASN A 591 -15.20 7.52 14.28
CA ASN A 591 -15.60 8.57 15.21
C ASN A 591 -15.90 8.03 16.61
N ASN A 592 -16.39 6.80 16.77
CA ASN A 592 -16.53 6.20 18.09
C ASN A 592 -15.18 5.72 18.65
N ILE A 593 -14.28 5.20 17.81
CA ILE A 593 -12.89 4.91 18.22
C ILE A 593 -12.20 6.19 18.71
N ASP A 594 -12.38 7.28 17.97
CA ASP A 594 -11.88 8.59 18.35
C ASP A 594 -12.51 9.12 19.65
N ARG A 595 -13.83 8.93 19.84
CA ARG A 595 -14.54 9.24 21.08
C ARG A 595 -13.92 8.53 22.28
N LEU A 596 -13.64 7.23 22.15
CA LEU A 596 -13.03 6.45 23.21
C LEU A 596 -11.62 6.97 23.55
N TRP A 597 -10.85 7.40 22.54
CA TRP A 597 -9.57 8.05 22.78
C TRP A 597 -9.72 9.40 23.49
N ALA A 598 -10.64 10.26 23.05
CA ALA A 598 -10.91 11.54 23.71
C ALA A 598 -11.34 11.36 25.18
N LEU A 599 -12.25 10.42 25.45
CA LEU A 599 -12.68 10.06 26.82
C LEU A 599 -11.53 9.51 27.67
N TRP A 600 -10.58 8.81 27.05
CA TRP A 600 -9.36 8.39 27.73
C TRP A 600 -8.46 9.58 28.06
N GLN A 601 -8.31 10.55 27.16
CA GLN A 601 -7.53 11.76 27.38
C GLN A 601 -8.13 12.67 28.47
N ASP A 602 -9.46 12.81 28.51
CA ASP A 602 -10.17 13.67 29.47
C ASP A 602 -9.99 13.25 30.93
N ARG A 603 -9.65 11.98 31.19
CA ARG A 603 -9.42 11.45 32.55
C ARG A 603 -8.12 11.93 33.18
N ASP A 604 -7.13 12.33 32.37
CA ASP A 604 -5.85 12.85 32.85
C ASP A 604 -5.25 13.75 31.78
N GLN A 605 -5.15 15.05 32.07
CA GLN A 605 -4.62 16.06 31.14
C GLN A 605 -3.19 15.76 30.66
N ASN A 606 -2.40 14.97 31.40
CA ASN A 606 -1.08 14.54 30.94
C ASN A 606 -1.15 13.67 29.68
N ARG A 607 -2.29 13.01 29.44
CA ARG A 607 -2.52 12.15 28.26
C ARG A 607 -2.62 12.92 26.95
N LEU A 608 -2.86 14.25 26.99
CA LEU A 608 -2.72 15.11 25.81
C LEU A 608 -1.27 15.21 25.33
N LYS A 609 -0.30 14.80 26.16
CA LYS A 609 1.13 14.76 25.83
C LYS A 609 1.69 13.35 25.79
N ASP A 610 0.90 12.34 26.16
CA ASP A 610 1.30 10.93 26.15
C ASP A 610 1.07 10.35 24.76
N TYR A 611 2.15 10.27 23.97
CA TYR A 611 2.15 9.67 22.65
C TYR A 611 3.47 8.94 22.44
N SER A 612 3.38 7.63 22.20
CA SER A 612 4.52 6.74 22.06
C SER A 612 4.11 5.43 21.37
N GLY A 613 5.09 4.69 20.86
CA GLY A 613 4.86 3.43 20.17
C GLY A 613 5.59 3.40 18.84
N SER A 614 5.26 2.40 18.03
CA SER A 614 5.91 2.16 16.74
C SER A 614 5.44 3.15 15.69
N LYS A 615 6.36 3.71 14.90
CA LYS A 615 6.04 4.54 13.72
C LYS A 615 5.77 3.70 12.47
N VAL A 616 6.33 2.49 12.45
CA VAL A 616 6.18 1.49 11.39
C VAL A 616 5.91 0.13 12.02
N GLN A 617 5.20 -0.74 11.32
CA GLN A 617 4.88 -2.06 11.83
C GLN A 617 6.16 -2.85 12.15
N GLY A 618 6.14 -3.62 13.24
CA GLY A 618 7.29 -4.44 13.65
C GLY A 618 8.50 -3.67 14.17
N GLN A 619 8.41 -2.35 14.41
CA GLN A 619 9.51 -1.56 14.98
C GLN A 619 9.93 -2.10 16.36
N ASN A 620 11.24 -2.31 16.54
CA ASN A 620 11.82 -2.56 17.84
C ASN A 620 12.04 -1.24 18.60
N LEU A 621 11.26 -0.99 19.66
CA LEU A 621 11.31 0.24 20.45
C LEU A 621 12.51 0.32 21.40
N THR A 622 13.24 -0.78 21.62
CA THR A 622 14.46 -0.77 22.46
C THR A 622 15.70 -0.35 21.68
N ASP A 623 15.59 -0.17 20.36
CA ASP A 623 16.68 0.30 19.53
C ASP A 623 16.84 1.82 19.71
N PRO A 624 17.94 2.32 20.31
CA PRO A 624 18.17 3.74 20.50
C PRO A 624 18.28 4.49 19.16
N ASN A 625 18.60 3.77 18.07
CA ASN A 625 18.66 4.30 16.71
C ASN A 625 17.31 4.21 15.99
N ARG A 626 16.22 3.84 16.65
CA ARG A 626 14.86 3.89 16.10
C ARG A 626 13.92 4.44 17.18
N PRO A 627 14.00 5.74 17.48
CA PRO A 627 13.15 6.33 18.50
C PRO A 627 11.69 6.12 18.11
N GLY A 628 10.88 5.84 19.12
CA GLY A 628 9.44 5.68 18.97
C GLY A 628 8.76 6.93 18.43
N ALA A 629 7.46 6.83 18.23
CA ALA A 629 6.62 7.92 17.81
C ALA A 629 6.66 9.08 18.84
N SER A 630 6.52 10.31 18.35
CA SER A 630 6.52 11.54 19.15
C SER A 630 5.49 12.54 18.63
N LEU A 631 5.14 13.51 19.47
CA LEU A 631 4.16 14.55 19.13
C LEU A 631 4.53 15.39 17.91
N ASN A 632 5.82 15.45 17.56
CA ASN A 632 6.30 16.19 16.39
C ASN A 632 6.21 15.40 15.08
N ASN A 633 5.80 14.12 15.13
CA ASN A 633 5.61 13.35 13.91
C ASN A 633 4.48 13.94 13.08
N ILE A 634 4.65 13.90 11.76
CA ILE A 634 3.70 14.44 10.79
C ILE A 634 2.67 13.36 10.46
N ILE A 635 1.41 13.76 10.45
CA ILE A 635 0.27 13.01 9.94
C ILE A 635 -0.05 13.52 8.54
N PHE A 636 0.08 12.63 7.56
CA PHE A 636 -0.21 12.83 6.15
C PHE A 636 -1.42 11.97 5.77
N ILE A 637 -2.49 12.60 5.28
CA ILE A 637 -3.70 11.91 4.81
C ILE A 637 -3.85 11.91 3.28
N GLY A 638 -2.91 12.54 2.55
CA GLY A 638 -2.91 12.59 1.09
C GLY A 638 -4.07 13.37 0.46
N MET A 639 -4.59 14.39 1.15
CA MET A 639 -5.73 15.19 0.70
C MET A 639 -5.40 16.69 0.61
N GLU A 640 -4.14 17.05 0.36
CA GLU A 640 -3.71 18.45 0.21
C GLU A 640 -4.40 19.14 -0.97
N ASN A 641 -4.68 18.40 -2.04
CA ASN A 641 -5.46 18.84 -3.18
C ASN A 641 -6.90 19.26 -2.82
N LEU A 642 -7.41 18.81 -1.66
CA LEU A 642 -8.71 19.22 -1.11
C LEU A 642 -8.57 20.20 0.06
N GLY A 643 -7.37 20.76 0.28
CA GLY A 643 -7.11 21.78 1.29
C GLY A 643 -6.71 21.25 2.67
N PHE A 644 -6.48 19.94 2.82
CA PHE A 644 -6.06 19.36 4.09
C PHE A 644 -4.53 19.27 4.16
N ARG A 645 -3.90 20.23 4.85
CA ARG A 645 -2.45 20.25 5.05
C ARG A 645 -1.98 19.12 5.95
N ASN A 646 -0.67 18.87 5.90
CA ASN A 646 0.02 18.06 6.89
C ASN A 646 0.01 18.74 8.27
N VAL A 647 -0.19 17.93 9.30
CA VAL A 647 -0.31 18.36 10.70
C VAL A 647 0.58 17.49 11.57
N THR A 648 1.05 18.02 12.69
CA THR A 648 1.76 17.23 13.70
C THR A 648 0.78 16.42 14.53
N VAL A 649 1.24 15.32 15.13
CA VAL A 649 0.45 14.58 16.12
C VAL A 649 0.02 15.49 17.28
N GLY A 650 0.91 16.39 17.74
CA GLY A 650 0.63 17.34 18.81
C GLY A 650 -0.58 18.24 18.52
N GLU A 651 -0.75 18.68 17.28
CA GLU A 651 -1.92 19.45 16.83
C GLU A 651 -3.23 18.64 16.87
N LEU A 652 -3.13 17.31 16.86
CA LEU A 652 -4.27 16.39 16.84
C LEU A 652 -4.60 15.78 18.20
N MET A 653 -3.75 15.98 19.22
CA MET A 653 -3.96 15.40 20.55
C MET A 653 -5.19 15.99 21.24
N ASN A 654 -5.42 17.30 21.11
CA ASN A 654 -6.57 17.97 21.71
C ASN A 654 -7.68 18.16 20.67
N THR A 655 -8.82 17.47 20.84
CA THR A 655 -9.99 17.60 19.96
C THR A 655 -10.56 19.02 19.95
N GLN A 656 -10.43 19.74 21.05
CA GLN A 656 -10.84 21.14 21.19
C GLN A 656 -9.71 22.11 20.80
N GLY A 657 -8.58 21.61 20.29
CA GLY A 657 -7.52 22.44 19.73
C GLY A 657 -7.92 23.09 18.41
N PRO A 658 -7.11 24.05 17.91
CA PRO A 658 -7.47 24.89 16.76
C PRO A 658 -7.60 24.13 15.44
N VAL A 659 -6.92 22.98 15.28
CA VAL A 659 -6.97 22.18 14.04
C VAL A 659 -8.26 21.36 13.93
N LEU A 660 -8.76 20.85 15.05
CA LEU A 660 -9.87 19.91 15.08
C LEU A 660 -11.19 20.57 15.44
N CYS A 661 -11.18 21.35 16.51
CA CYS A 661 -12.29 22.14 17.02
C CYS A 661 -13.63 21.40 17.15
N TYR A 662 -13.63 20.26 17.87
CA TYR A 662 -14.85 19.55 18.23
C TYR A 662 -14.77 18.92 19.62
N LYS A 663 -15.93 18.53 20.15
CA LYS A 663 -16.08 17.71 21.37
C LYS A 663 -17.20 16.69 21.18
N TYR A 664 -17.24 15.68 22.03
CA TYR A 664 -18.33 14.70 22.04
C TYR A 664 -19.47 15.16 22.95
N ASP A 665 -20.69 14.70 22.65
CA ASP A 665 -21.80 14.73 23.59
C ASP A 665 -21.46 13.95 24.87
N LYS A 666 -22.07 14.37 25.99
CA LYS A 666 -21.79 13.80 27.32
C LYS A 666 -22.58 12.52 27.56
#